data_AF-A0A3B8LIQ6-F1
#
_entry.id   AF-A0A3B8LIQ6-F1
#
_cell.length_a   1.000
_cell.length_b   1.000
_cell.length_c   1.000
_cell.angle_alpha   90.00
_cell.angle_beta   90.00
_cell.angle_gamma   90.00
#
_symmetry.space_group_name_H-M   'P 1'
#
loop_
_entity.id
_entity.type
_entity.pdbx_description
1 polymer ?
#
loop_
_entity_poly.entity_id
_entity_poly.type
_entity_poly.pdbx_seq_one_letter_code
_entity_poly.pdbx_strand_id
1 'polypeptide(L)'
;GAKIDPNTGAITWTPGNADAEKEFDFEVVITDADGGSVTQTWKVKVTNVNDPPKITSTPPTNSTEDVTYTYTPNVDDPDPNETLTFKLTKAPSGAKIDPNTGKIEWTPGDADVNAGKQDFEVEVCDKAGVCDKQAWSVNVANVNDVPSITTTPPTSATEKTAYTYAPQALDPDPGETQTWKLNKGPSGMKIDPNTGAITWTPGDQDAGQEPDVEIEVCDKSGACRKQSWKVKVSGVNDPPKITSTPPTQSKEDDVYTYSPKVEDPDVNDTHTWKLKKGPSGAKIDPNTGKIEWTPGDAEAGKDVDFEIEVCDKAGSCVTQSWKTSVENINDKPVISGTPPTEAYVQKEVTCEPKVTDVDPGDTHTWSLTKAPSGAKIDPNTGKITWTPVAADAGKDIDFEVQVCDKAGDCVKQTFKIPVKQTCVTDVDCLQQQICVQQTLARVCVDPGCATQSPKCQDASQYCNDGQCISNPCSGKLCAPGEVCRSTDGKCIKPCAGVTCVSGEKCVDGACVTDPCASLTCAQDERCDASDANNPKCVKDQCKTGSCKHGRLCIDDICVEDPCTMMTCPNPQNRCVAGQCIDRQTCTIDIDCPSQEICTNGRCYPSGCYTTSPTCPGADQQCTDGKCEDNQCKGSNPKQCAADEFCRPSDGACAKSCANIQCATGQTCVDGQCKQDPCASVTCGVGKVCVQGDCKDDKCSVKDPCKHGRTCNKQLNLCQSDPCAGVQCPNSQEVCREGQCVAPPNCTFDKDCPGTSICVSGNCKVTSCSSDSDCNGGKLCVEGECKDNPCDGVQCASGTFCKAGKCVDSCAGVFCKQDELCREGACGADPCAGKQCQAGEVCVSGTCKSTTCQQDSCKGGRTCDVDKCVSDPCQGISCPTGQTCQEGQCTGTRACKVDTDCPGQAVCVDEKCIEAGCYQEACADGKLCLKGTCVDNPCANKQCAEGETCRPVDGTCVKNCEGCATGQRCVAGECKDDPCASVQCNPGQTCKDGTCEDDLCAGNTPACRYQRDCDVKTCQDDPCKGVTCPTDFTCQEGACVGPPKSEKEPTNTEETTQDAGEPMTEITKEVNNPTEPKVETVVPLASGGCGCTVSADSSGTNTLWALFFVLVVGLTNLYRRRR
;
A
#
# COMPACT_ATOMS: atom_id res chain seq x y z
N GLY A 1 -74.08 82.14 -42.25
CA GLY A 1 -75.08 82.80 -43.11
C GLY A 1 -76.12 83.52 -42.27
N ALA A 2 -75.92 84.81 -42.03
CA ALA A 2 -76.80 85.64 -41.19
C ALA A 2 -78.04 86.14 -41.95
N LYS A 3 -79.08 86.55 -41.22
CA LYS A 3 -80.29 87.20 -41.73
C LYS A 3 -80.70 88.34 -40.80
N ILE A 4 -81.26 89.42 -41.35
CA ILE A 4 -81.87 90.52 -40.59
C ILE A 4 -83.35 90.64 -40.96
N ASP A 5 -84.21 90.86 -39.96
CA ASP A 5 -85.59 91.32 -40.20
C ASP A 5 -85.59 92.84 -40.46
N PRO A 6 -85.97 93.30 -41.66
CA PRO A 6 -85.92 94.73 -42.01
C PRO A 6 -86.93 95.59 -41.23
N ASN A 7 -87.89 95.01 -40.52
CA ASN A 7 -88.92 95.74 -39.77
C ASN A 7 -88.54 95.94 -38.29
N THR A 8 -87.76 95.02 -37.72
CA THR A 8 -87.38 95.03 -36.29
C THR A 8 -85.88 95.23 -36.05
N GLY A 9 -85.05 95.10 -37.08
CA GLY A 9 -83.60 95.09 -36.96
C GLY A 9 -83.03 93.83 -36.32
N ALA A 10 -83.86 92.82 -36.02
CA ALA A 10 -83.42 91.59 -35.37
C ALA A 10 -82.52 90.75 -36.30
N ILE A 11 -81.29 90.50 -35.87
CA ILE A 11 -80.31 89.69 -36.60
C ILE A 11 -80.29 88.28 -36.05
N THR A 12 -80.31 87.29 -36.94
CA THR A 12 -80.19 85.86 -36.60
C THR A 12 -79.05 85.23 -37.38
N TRP A 13 -78.17 84.52 -36.68
CA TRP A 13 -77.08 83.74 -37.25
C TRP A 13 -76.73 82.60 -36.28
N THR A 14 -76.43 81.44 -36.86
CA THR A 14 -75.79 80.32 -36.18
C THR A 14 -74.49 80.05 -36.94
N PRO A 15 -73.30 80.25 -36.33
CA PRO A 15 -72.04 79.78 -36.88
C PRO A 15 -71.95 78.24 -36.81
N GLY A 16 -71.12 77.64 -37.65
CA GLY A 16 -70.65 76.25 -37.49
C GLY A 16 -69.12 76.18 -37.28
N ASN A 17 -68.55 74.99 -37.15
CA ASN A 17 -67.11 74.80 -36.91
C ASN A 17 -66.24 75.43 -38.03
N ALA A 18 -66.73 75.43 -39.28
CA ALA A 18 -66.09 76.13 -40.39
C ALA A 18 -66.04 77.67 -40.22
N ASP A 19 -66.83 78.24 -39.32
CA ASP A 19 -66.80 79.65 -38.91
C ASP A 19 -65.97 79.86 -37.61
N ALA A 20 -65.50 78.81 -36.93
CA ALA A 20 -64.79 78.91 -35.66
C ALA A 20 -63.48 79.69 -35.73
N GLU A 21 -63.11 80.32 -34.60
CA GLU A 21 -62.00 81.25 -34.39
C GLU A 21 -61.97 82.52 -35.26
N LYS A 22 -62.75 82.57 -36.34
CA LYS A 22 -62.78 83.67 -37.31
C LYS A 22 -63.56 84.87 -36.77
N GLU A 23 -63.14 86.05 -37.22
CA GLU A 23 -63.90 87.28 -37.04
C GLU A 23 -64.67 87.61 -38.32
N PHE A 24 -65.96 87.90 -38.15
CA PHE A 24 -66.84 88.31 -39.23
C PHE A 24 -67.21 89.77 -39.06
N ASP A 25 -66.97 90.56 -40.10
CA ASP A 25 -67.45 91.94 -40.19
C ASP A 25 -68.95 91.94 -40.50
N PHE A 26 -69.72 92.57 -39.62
CA PHE A 26 -71.14 92.86 -39.80
C PHE A 26 -71.30 94.34 -40.14
N GLU A 27 -72.03 94.61 -41.22
CA GLU A 27 -72.49 95.96 -41.58
C GLU A 27 -74.02 95.95 -41.62
N VAL A 28 -74.65 96.93 -40.96
CA VAL A 28 -76.08 97.19 -41.08
C VAL A 28 -76.30 98.65 -41.43
N VAL A 29 -77.10 98.87 -42.48
CA VAL A 29 -77.57 100.18 -42.92
C VAL A 29 -79.03 100.30 -42.53
N ILE A 30 -79.39 101.37 -41.84
CA ILE A 30 -80.78 101.76 -41.58
C ILE A 30 -81.06 103.02 -42.41
N THR A 31 -82.16 103.01 -43.16
CA THR A 31 -82.59 104.12 -44.01
C THR A 31 -84.02 104.54 -43.64
N ASP A 32 -84.27 105.83 -43.51
CA ASP A 32 -85.59 106.39 -43.29
C ASP A 32 -86.44 106.47 -44.59
N ALA A 33 -87.69 106.91 -44.47
CA ALA A 33 -88.61 106.98 -45.61
C ALA A 33 -88.29 108.11 -46.61
N ASP A 34 -87.48 109.09 -46.22
CA ASP A 34 -87.05 110.22 -47.07
C ASP A 34 -85.68 109.94 -47.75
N GLY A 35 -85.02 108.83 -47.39
CA GLY A 35 -83.76 108.35 -47.97
C GLY A 35 -82.51 108.67 -47.15
N GLY A 36 -82.64 109.23 -45.95
CA GLY A 36 -81.54 109.43 -45.01
C GLY A 36 -81.08 108.08 -44.45
N SER A 37 -79.78 107.78 -44.54
CA SER A 37 -79.22 106.51 -44.08
C SER A 37 -78.06 106.66 -43.11
N VAL A 38 -77.94 105.70 -42.20
CA VAL A 38 -76.82 105.54 -41.26
C VAL A 38 -76.32 104.10 -41.29
N THR A 39 -75.00 103.93 -41.31
CA THR A 39 -74.33 102.62 -41.31
C THR A 39 -73.69 102.38 -39.94
N GLN A 40 -73.86 101.18 -39.39
CA GLN A 40 -73.12 100.69 -38.24
C GLN A 40 -72.35 99.42 -38.62
N THR A 41 -71.05 99.40 -38.31
CA THR A 41 -70.17 98.25 -38.50
C THR A 41 -69.65 97.72 -37.16
N TRP A 42 -69.61 96.40 -36.99
CA TRP A 42 -68.94 95.75 -35.85
C TRP A 42 -68.38 94.39 -36.25
N LYS A 43 -67.50 93.82 -35.43
CA LYS A 43 -67.00 92.46 -35.60
C LYS A 43 -67.69 91.51 -34.64
N VAL A 44 -67.98 90.29 -35.09
CA VAL A 44 -68.31 89.15 -34.23
C VAL A 44 -67.22 88.11 -34.39
N LYS A 45 -66.47 87.84 -33.31
CA LYS A 45 -65.57 86.69 -33.25
C LYS A 45 -66.35 85.44 -32.85
N VAL A 46 -66.21 84.36 -33.60
CA VAL A 46 -66.70 83.05 -33.18
C VAL A 46 -65.68 82.43 -32.23
N THR A 47 -66.06 82.18 -30.98
CA THR A 47 -65.28 81.35 -30.05
C THR A 47 -65.50 79.88 -30.40
N ASN A 48 -64.42 79.09 -30.44
CA ASN A 48 -64.59 77.65 -30.63
C ASN A 48 -65.24 76.97 -29.42
N VAL A 49 -65.84 75.81 -29.63
CA VAL A 49 -66.37 74.92 -28.59
C VAL A 49 -65.87 73.51 -28.92
N ASN A 50 -65.12 72.91 -28.01
CA ASN A 50 -64.39 71.67 -28.24
C ASN A 50 -65.33 70.51 -28.65
N ASP A 51 -65.19 70.02 -29.88
CA ASP A 51 -65.77 68.75 -30.35
C ASP A 51 -64.73 67.62 -30.19
N PRO A 52 -65.14 66.36 -29.95
CA PRO A 52 -64.19 65.27 -29.74
C PRO A 52 -63.56 64.78 -31.05
N PRO A 53 -62.29 64.31 -31.02
CA PRO A 53 -61.66 63.63 -32.14
C PRO A 53 -62.37 62.33 -32.48
N LYS A 54 -62.21 61.83 -33.71
CA LYS A 54 -62.82 60.57 -34.14
C LYS A 54 -61.94 59.73 -35.05
N ILE A 55 -61.69 58.48 -34.68
CA ILE A 55 -60.94 57.51 -35.48
C ILE A 55 -61.81 57.02 -36.65
N THR A 56 -61.29 57.08 -37.88
CA THR A 56 -62.03 56.72 -39.11
C THR A 56 -61.40 55.60 -39.95
N SER A 57 -60.16 55.21 -39.66
CA SER A 57 -59.49 54.05 -40.27
C SER A 57 -59.85 52.72 -39.61
N THR A 58 -59.49 51.61 -40.27
CA THR A 58 -59.57 50.25 -39.71
C THR A 58 -58.18 49.60 -39.67
N PRO A 59 -57.78 48.97 -38.55
CA PRO A 59 -56.47 48.33 -38.40
C PRO A 59 -56.38 47.01 -39.18
N PRO A 60 -55.16 46.58 -39.57
CA PRO A 60 -54.91 45.20 -40.00
C PRO A 60 -55.17 44.22 -38.84
N THR A 61 -55.73 43.05 -39.15
CA THR A 61 -56.11 42.03 -38.15
C THR A 61 -55.27 40.76 -38.20
N ASN A 62 -54.18 40.76 -38.98
CA ASN A 62 -53.22 39.66 -39.05
C ASN A 62 -51.79 40.21 -39.03
N SER A 63 -50.87 39.41 -38.50
CA SER A 63 -49.42 39.63 -38.51
C SER A 63 -48.71 38.28 -38.67
N THR A 64 -47.40 38.30 -38.83
CA THR A 64 -46.52 37.13 -38.78
C THR A 64 -45.46 37.45 -37.73
N GLU A 65 -44.99 36.46 -36.97
CA GLU A 65 -43.89 36.70 -36.03
C GLU A 65 -42.58 37.07 -36.76
N ASP A 66 -41.68 37.73 -36.04
CA ASP A 66 -40.48 38.43 -36.55
C ASP A 66 -40.73 39.52 -37.62
N VAL A 67 -41.97 39.68 -38.10
CA VAL A 67 -42.37 40.73 -39.06
C VAL A 67 -43.05 41.88 -38.32
N THR A 68 -42.45 43.07 -38.37
CA THR A 68 -43.02 44.27 -37.73
C THR A 68 -44.40 44.63 -38.30
N TYR A 69 -45.43 44.42 -37.49
CA TYR A 69 -46.76 44.99 -37.65
C TYR A 69 -46.72 46.51 -37.45
N THR A 70 -47.39 47.25 -38.33
CA THR A 70 -47.53 48.71 -38.23
C THR A 70 -48.96 49.16 -38.51
N TYR A 71 -49.46 50.13 -37.74
CA TYR A 71 -50.75 50.78 -37.99
C TYR A 71 -50.69 52.26 -37.59
N THR A 72 -51.22 53.15 -38.42
CA THR A 72 -51.45 54.55 -38.06
C THR A 72 -52.95 54.84 -38.17
N PRO A 73 -53.60 55.31 -37.11
CA PRO A 73 -55.02 55.67 -37.17
C PRO A 73 -55.19 56.99 -37.92
N ASN A 74 -56.13 57.03 -38.88
CA ASN A 74 -56.67 58.28 -39.40
C ASN A 74 -57.67 58.81 -38.38
N VAL A 75 -57.55 60.09 -38.02
CA VAL A 75 -58.46 60.77 -37.09
C VAL A 75 -58.97 62.03 -37.77
N ASP A 76 -60.29 62.17 -37.81
CA ASP A 76 -60.96 63.42 -38.16
C ASP A 76 -61.26 64.17 -36.87
N ASP A 77 -60.84 65.43 -36.79
CA ASP A 77 -61.19 66.36 -35.72
C ASP A 77 -61.82 67.62 -36.34
N PRO A 78 -63.02 68.07 -35.89
CA PRO A 78 -63.66 69.28 -36.42
C PRO A 78 -62.94 70.60 -36.08
N ASP A 79 -62.05 70.59 -35.08
CA ASP A 79 -61.53 71.81 -34.46
C ASP A 79 -60.19 72.29 -35.08
N PRO A 80 -60.10 73.59 -35.45
CA PRO A 80 -58.94 74.09 -36.19
C PRO A 80 -57.71 74.26 -35.28
N ASN A 81 -56.60 73.63 -35.68
CA ASN A 81 -55.27 73.73 -35.04
C ASN A 81 -55.16 73.05 -33.66
N GLU A 82 -56.06 72.13 -33.32
CA GLU A 82 -55.93 71.27 -32.13
C GLU A 82 -54.72 70.31 -32.24
N THR A 83 -54.23 69.85 -31.08
CA THR A 83 -53.08 68.94 -30.98
C THR A 83 -53.50 67.62 -30.34
N LEU A 84 -53.69 66.60 -31.17
CA LEU A 84 -54.10 65.27 -30.72
C LEU A 84 -52.97 64.53 -30.00
N THR A 85 -53.31 63.87 -28.90
CA THR A 85 -52.40 63.00 -28.14
C THR A 85 -52.88 61.56 -28.19
N PHE A 86 -52.00 60.66 -28.64
CA PHE A 86 -52.28 59.22 -28.79
C PHE A 86 -51.65 58.40 -27.67
N LYS A 87 -52.34 57.34 -27.23
CA LYS A 87 -51.72 56.27 -26.43
C LYS A 87 -52.38 54.91 -26.67
N LEU A 88 -51.63 53.84 -26.40
CA LEU A 88 -52.16 52.49 -26.27
C LEU A 88 -52.64 52.30 -24.84
N THR A 89 -53.94 52.05 -24.67
CA THR A 89 -54.57 51.68 -23.40
C THR A 89 -54.62 50.16 -23.20
N LYS A 90 -54.47 49.39 -24.28
CA LYS A 90 -54.20 47.96 -24.28
C LYS A 90 -53.29 47.62 -25.47
N ALA A 91 -52.26 46.80 -25.27
CA ALA A 91 -51.39 46.29 -26.33
C ALA A 91 -50.60 45.05 -25.85
N PRO A 92 -50.01 44.28 -26.78
CA PRO A 92 -49.04 43.22 -26.47
C PRO A 92 -47.72 43.77 -25.92
N SER A 93 -46.85 42.87 -25.46
CA SER A 93 -45.50 43.23 -25.05
C SER A 93 -44.69 43.80 -26.22
N GLY A 94 -43.78 44.74 -25.95
CA GLY A 94 -42.91 45.36 -26.96
C GLY A 94 -43.61 46.32 -27.95
N ALA A 95 -44.95 46.33 -28.01
CA ALA A 95 -45.70 47.25 -28.84
C ALA A 95 -45.52 48.71 -28.39
N LYS A 96 -45.35 49.62 -29.35
CA LYS A 96 -45.08 51.05 -29.14
C LYS A 96 -46.06 51.89 -29.95
N ILE A 97 -46.26 53.15 -29.53
CA ILE A 97 -47.00 54.16 -30.26
C ILE A 97 -46.27 55.51 -30.18
N ASP A 98 -46.20 56.23 -31.29
CA ASP A 98 -45.82 57.65 -31.30
C ASP A 98 -47.01 58.49 -30.78
N PRO A 99 -46.87 59.22 -29.65
CA PRO A 99 -47.97 59.96 -29.05
C PRO A 99 -48.44 61.16 -29.88
N ASN A 100 -47.73 61.56 -30.94
CA ASN A 100 -48.07 62.72 -31.79
C ASN A 100 -48.67 62.29 -33.14
N THR A 101 -48.24 61.15 -33.69
CA THR A 101 -48.72 60.66 -35.00
C THR A 101 -49.64 59.44 -34.91
N GLY A 102 -49.77 58.84 -33.73
CA GLY A 102 -50.54 57.62 -33.53
C GLY A 102 -49.92 56.38 -34.18
N LYS A 103 -48.74 56.46 -34.82
CA LYS A 103 -48.08 55.32 -35.46
C LYS A 103 -47.73 54.26 -34.41
N ILE A 104 -48.37 53.11 -34.53
CA ILE A 104 -48.13 51.89 -33.75
C ILE A 104 -47.11 51.03 -34.49
N GLU A 105 -46.14 50.49 -33.75
CA GLU A 105 -45.14 49.54 -34.23
C GLU A 105 -45.00 48.39 -33.21
N TRP A 106 -45.01 47.15 -33.68
CA TRP A 106 -44.88 45.95 -32.86
C TRP A 106 -44.31 44.82 -33.72
N THR A 107 -43.34 44.07 -33.20
CA THR A 107 -42.89 42.81 -33.82
C THR A 107 -43.34 41.68 -32.90
N PRO A 108 -44.20 40.76 -33.34
CA PRO A 108 -44.59 39.60 -32.54
C PRO A 108 -43.44 38.60 -32.44
N GLY A 109 -43.38 37.84 -31.36
CA GLY A 109 -42.57 36.62 -31.24
C GLY A 109 -43.41 35.37 -30.95
N ASP A 110 -42.75 34.25 -30.72
CA ASP A 110 -43.37 32.94 -30.44
C ASP A 110 -44.30 32.98 -29.22
N ALA A 111 -43.99 33.79 -28.21
CA ALA A 111 -44.88 34.03 -27.06
C ALA A 111 -46.22 34.67 -27.46
N ASP A 112 -46.23 35.51 -28.50
CA ASP A 112 -47.45 36.15 -29.01
C ASP A 112 -48.28 35.19 -29.87
N VAL A 113 -47.64 34.27 -30.62
CA VAL A 113 -48.32 33.17 -31.33
C VAL A 113 -48.92 32.16 -30.35
N ASN A 114 -48.14 31.75 -29.34
CA ASN A 114 -48.58 30.82 -28.29
C ASN A 114 -49.77 31.39 -27.46
N ALA A 115 -49.83 32.71 -27.26
CA ALA A 115 -50.98 33.39 -26.66
C ALA A 115 -52.13 33.66 -27.66
N GLY A 116 -51.90 33.46 -28.97
CA GLY A 116 -52.91 33.42 -30.02
C GLY A 116 -53.33 34.79 -30.56
N LYS A 117 -54.44 35.34 -30.02
CA LYS A 117 -54.98 36.62 -30.50
C LYS A 117 -54.55 37.76 -29.60
N GLN A 118 -53.89 38.72 -30.22
CA GLN A 118 -53.24 39.84 -29.56
C GLN A 118 -54.11 41.09 -29.59
N ASP A 119 -54.58 41.51 -28.42
CA ASP A 119 -55.54 42.60 -28.28
C ASP A 119 -54.86 43.97 -28.21
N PHE A 120 -55.38 44.92 -28.99
CA PHE A 120 -55.00 46.32 -28.99
C PHE A 120 -56.20 47.21 -28.65
N GLU A 121 -55.96 48.29 -27.92
CA GLU A 121 -56.86 49.44 -27.78
C GLU A 121 -56.02 50.71 -27.86
N VAL A 122 -56.34 51.58 -28.82
CA VAL A 122 -55.78 52.93 -28.94
C VAL A 122 -56.81 53.95 -28.48
N GLU A 123 -56.34 54.93 -27.72
CA GLU A 123 -57.10 56.12 -27.31
C GLU A 123 -56.42 57.36 -27.91
N VAL A 124 -57.20 58.20 -28.58
CA VAL A 124 -56.77 59.53 -29.04
C VAL A 124 -57.58 60.58 -28.30
N CYS A 125 -56.91 61.60 -27.78
CA CYS A 125 -57.53 62.70 -27.06
C CYS A 125 -57.18 64.05 -27.66
N ASP A 126 -58.13 65.00 -27.60
CA ASP A 126 -57.88 66.43 -27.81
C ASP A 126 -57.15 67.06 -26.60
N LYS A 127 -56.97 68.39 -26.66
CA LYS A 127 -56.31 69.18 -25.62
C LYS A 127 -57.20 69.50 -24.41
N ALA A 128 -58.52 69.41 -24.52
CA ALA A 128 -59.44 69.51 -23.38
C ALA A 128 -59.53 68.19 -22.59
N GLY A 129 -59.08 67.08 -23.19
CA GLY A 129 -59.12 65.74 -22.63
C GLY A 129 -60.38 64.95 -22.97
N VAL A 130 -61.11 65.31 -24.04
CA VAL A 130 -62.13 64.43 -24.63
C VAL A 130 -61.45 63.46 -25.60
N CYS A 131 -61.89 62.21 -25.65
CA CYS A 131 -61.17 61.14 -26.33
C CYS A 131 -62.10 60.18 -27.08
N ASP A 132 -61.58 59.58 -28.15
CA ASP A 132 -62.18 58.44 -28.87
C ASP A 132 -61.28 57.20 -28.77
N LYS A 133 -61.88 56.02 -28.95
CA LYS A 133 -61.24 54.72 -28.75
C LYS A 133 -61.52 53.73 -29.87
N GLN A 134 -60.48 53.02 -30.28
CA GLN A 134 -60.59 51.89 -31.18
C GLN A 134 -59.89 50.66 -30.60
N ALA A 135 -60.65 49.56 -30.46
CA ALA A 135 -60.15 48.27 -30.00
C ALA A 135 -60.25 47.21 -31.10
N TRP A 136 -59.24 46.34 -31.21
CA TRP A 136 -59.20 45.22 -32.16
C TRP A 136 -58.32 44.08 -31.64
N SER A 137 -58.32 42.96 -32.36
CA SER A 137 -57.35 41.87 -32.16
C SER A 137 -56.59 41.58 -33.44
N VAL A 138 -55.32 41.24 -33.30
CA VAL A 138 -54.43 40.79 -34.37
C VAL A 138 -54.17 39.29 -34.18
N ASN A 139 -54.32 38.52 -35.25
CA ASN A 139 -53.94 37.12 -35.29
C ASN A 139 -52.48 37.01 -35.74
N VAL A 140 -51.59 36.46 -34.91
CA VAL A 140 -50.21 36.17 -35.34
C VAL A 140 -50.19 34.84 -36.09
N ALA A 141 -49.49 34.79 -37.21
CA ALA A 141 -49.23 33.57 -37.98
C ALA A 141 -47.82 33.05 -37.67
N ASN A 142 -47.73 31.74 -37.42
CA ASN A 142 -46.50 31.04 -37.09
C ASN A 142 -45.55 30.96 -38.31
N VAL A 143 -44.25 31.04 -38.06
CA VAL A 143 -43.15 30.62 -38.93
C VAL A 143 -42.43 29.48 -38.21
N ASN A 144 -42.13 28.37 -38.89
CA ASN A 144 -41.55 27.21 -38.22
C ASN A 144 -40.11 27.49 -37.81
N ASP A 145 -39.82 27.40 -36.51
CA ASP A 145 -38.48 27.60 -35.98
C ASP A 145 -37.66 26.30 -35.94
N VAL A 146 -36.47 26.26 -35.32
CA VAL A 146 -35.64 25.04 -35.31
C VAL A 146 -35.38 24.51 -33.89
N PRO A 147 -35.70 23.24 -33.57
CA PRO A 147 -35.59 22.71 -32.21
C PRO A 147 -34.22 22.91 -31.59
N SER A 148 -34.20 23.27 -30.31
CA SER A 148 -33.02 23.59 -29.53
C SER A 148 -32.68 22.45 -28.56
N ILE A 149 -31.49 21.84 -28.67
CA ILE A 149 -31.04 20.80 -27.73
C ILE A 149 -30.50 21.49 -26.48
N THR A 150 -31.09 21.23 -25.32
CA THR A 150 -30.83 21.96 -24.06
C THR A 150 -29.87 21.24 -23.11
N THR A 151 -29.62 19.95 -23.34
CA THR A 151 -28.81 19.06 -22.50
C THR A 151 -27.40 18.85 -23.04
N THR A 152 -26.43 18.61 -22.16
CA THR A 152 -25.07 18.16 -22.52
C THR A 152 -24.90 16.64 -22.35
N PRO A 153 -24.21 15.95 -23.27
CA PRO A 153 -23.93 14.52 -23.16
C PRO A 153 -22.79 14.22 -22.19
N PRO A 154 -22.77 13.03 -21.54
CA PRO A 154 -21.58 12.52 -20.86
C PRO A 154 -20.47 12.27 -21.89
N THR A 155 -19.26 12.78 -21.61
CA THR A 155 -18.09 12.67 -22.50
C THR A 155 -17.15 11.51 -22.13
N SER A 156 -17.51 10.69 -21.14
CA SER A 156 -16.81 9.47 -20.75
C SER A 156 -17.73 8.26 -20.77
N ALA A 157 -17.13 7.08 -20.96
CA ALA A 157 -17.75 5.78 -20.77
C ALA A 157 -16.74 4.82 -20.14
N THR A 158 -17.23 3.80 -19.46
CA THR A 158 -16.42 2.65 -19.04
C THR A 158 -16.80 1.45 -19.87
N GLU A 159 -15.81 0.70 -20.29
CA GLU A 159 -15.96 -0.57 -20.99
C GLU A 159 -16.84 -1.56 -20.19
N LYS A 160 -17.56 -2.44 -20.89
CA LYS A 160 -18.55 -3.40 -20.36
C LYS A 160 -19.69 -2.76 -19.53
N THR A 161 -19.72 -1.44 -19.41
CA THR A 161 -20.69 -0.64 -18.63
C THR A 161 -21.68 0.08 -19.55
N ALA A 162 -22.93 0.26 -19.11
CA ALA A 162 -23.96 0.90 -19.92
C ALA A 162 -23.79 2.43 -19.96
N TYR A 163 -23.29 2.96 -21.08
CA TYR A 163 -23.38 4.38 -21.42
C TYR A 163 -24.82 4.72 -21.79
N THR A 164 -25.38 5.75 -21.13
CA THR A 164 -26.72 6.26 -21.43
C THR A 164 -26.70 7.78 -21.51
N TYR A 165 -27.52 8.33 -22.42
CA TYR A 165 -27.76 9.77 -22.53
C TYR A 165 -29.18 10.01 -22.99
N ALA A 166 -29.96 10.77 -22.23
CA ALA A 166 -31.31 11.20 -22.60
C ALA A 166 -31.26 12.70 -22.97
N PRO A 167 -31.03 13.04 -24.25
CA PRO A 167 -31.08 14.43 -24.68
C PRO A 167 -32.49 14.99 -24.55
N GLN A 168 -32.60 16.27 -24.25
CA GLN A 168 -33.85 17.02 -24.34
C GLN A 168 -33.72 18.09 -25.42
N ALA A 169 -34.81 18.30 -26.16
CA ALA A 169 -34.94 19.47 -27.02
C ALA A 169 -36.21 20.24 -26.65
N LEU A 170 -36.14 21.56 -26.82
CA LEU A 170 -37.29 22.46 -26.76
C LEU A 170 -37.51 23.08 -28.13
N ASP A 171 -38.77 23.10 -28.52
CA ASP A 171 -39.26 23.76 -29.72
C ASP A 171 -40.13 24.94 -29.28
N PRO A 172 -39.94 26.16 -29.82
CA PRO A 172 -40.84 27.28 -29.52
C PRO A 172 -42.26 27.06 -30.09
N ASP A 173 -42.37 26.23 -31.12
CA ASP A 173 -43.59 26.07 -31.91
C ASP A 173 -44.72 25.32 -31.18
N PRO A 174 -45.95 25.88 -31.14
CA PRO A 174 -47.10 25.30 -30.45
C PRO A 174 -47.56 23.98 -31.06
N GLY A 175 -47.14 22.88 -30.43
CA GLY A 175 -47.62 21.53 -30.74
C GLY A 175 -46.72 20.74 -31.69
N GLU A 176 -45.47 21.15 -31.86
CA GLU A 176 -44.49 20.41 -32.64
C GLU A 176 -43.97 19.12 -31.98
N THR A 177 -43.44 18.21 -32.80
CA THR A 177 -43.07 16.85 -32.38
C THR A 177 -41.68 16.45 -32.88
N GLN A 178 -40.79 16.16 -31.93
CA GLN A 178 -39.38 15.91 -32.18
C GLN A 178 -39.12 14.46 -32.63
N THR A 179 -38.38 14.30 -33.73
CA THR A 179 -37.86 13.00 -34.20
C THR A 179 -36.34 12.97 -34.07
N TRP A 180 -35.80 11.93 -33.46
CA TRP A 180 -34.37 11.79 -33.14
C TRP A 180 -33.65 10.75 -33.99
N LYS A 181 -32.37 11.02 -34.29
CA LYS A 181 -31.56 10.21 -35.20
C LYS A 181 -30.08 10.24 -34.79
N LEU A 182 -29.43 9.06 -34.86
CA LEU A 182 -28.00 8.89 -34.63
C LEU A 182 -27.30 8.91 -36.00
N ASN A 183 -26.56 9.99 -36.28
CA ASN A 183 -25.82 10.15 -37.53
C ASN A 183 -24.43 9.49 -37.47
N LYS A 184 -23.81 9.49 -36.29
CA LYS A 184 -22.51 8.89 -36.04
C LYS A 184 -22.44 8.34 -34.62
N GLY A 185 -21.79 7.21 -34.44
CA GLY A 185 -21.51 6.61 -33.14
C GLY A 185 -20.68 5.33 -33.28
N PRO A 186 -20.15 4.80 -32.17
CA PRO A 186 -19.45 3.52 -32.13
C PRO A 186 -20.38 2.33 -32.39
N SER A 187 -19.78 1.14 -32.60
CA SER A 187 -20.53 -0.08 -32.89
C SER A 187 -21.48 -0.42 -31.75
N GLY A 188 -22.73 -0.80 -32.09
CA GLY A 188 -23.75 -1.17 -31.12
C GLY A 188 -24.45 -0.01 -30.41
N MET A 189 -23.99 1.24 -30.54
CA MET A 189 -24.73 2.41 -30.04
C MET A 189 -26.06 2.58 -30.78
N LYS A 190 -27.12 2.89 -30.03
CA LYS A 190 -28.49 3.08 -30.53
C LYS A 190 -29.11 4.34 -29.94
N ILE A 191 -30.06 4.93 -30.67
CA ILE A 191 -30.95 5.98 -30.19
C ILE A 191 -32.40 5.52 -30.32
N ASP A 192 -33.26 5.89 -29.38
CA ASP A 192 -34.71 5.82 -29.57
C ASP A 192 -35.20 7.04 -30.37
N PRO A 193 -35.95 6.86 -31.47
CA PRO A 193 -36.29 7.97 -32.37
C PRO A 193 -37.38 8.91 -31.84
N ASN A 194 -38.06 8.58 -30.74
CA ASN A 194 -39.16 9.38 -30.17
C ASN A 194 -38.71 10.17 -28.94
N THR A 195 -37.74 9.64 -28.20
CA THR A 195 -37.26 10.17 -26.92
C THR A 195 -35.80 10.64 -26.96
N GLY A 196 -35.09 10.37 -28.05
CA GLY A 196 -33.66 10.67 -28.18
C GLY A 196 -32.75 9.81 -27.31
N ALA A 197 -33.29 8.90 -26.50
CA ALA A 197 -32.53 8.14 -25.51
C ALA A 197 -31.46 7.25 -26.17
N ILE A 198 -30.19 7.57 -25.93
CA ILE A 198 -29.03 6.81 -26.38
C ILE A 198 -28.73 5.70 -25.38
N THR A 199 -28.47 4.51 -25.91
CA THR A 199 -27.93 3.37 -25.16
C THR A 199 -26.74 2.77 -25.91
N TRP A 200 -25.68 2.47 -25.16
CA TRP A 200 -24.47 1.80 -25.65
C TRP A 200 -23.78 1.05 -24.51
N THR A 201 -23.02 0.03 -24.85
CA THR A 201 -22.09 -0.64 -23.95
C THR A 201 -20.79 -0.80 -24.75
N PRO A 202 -19.71 -0.08 -24.39
CA PRO A 202 -18.42 -0.25 -25.07
C PRO A 202 -17.90 -1.67 -24.80
N GLY A 203 -17.33 -2.30 -25.81
CA GLY A 203 -16.57 -3.54 -25.63
C GLY A 203 -15.08 -3.29 -25.66
N ASP A 204 -14.31 -4.35 -25.49
CA ASP A 204 -12.84 -4.37 -25.40
C ASP A 204 -12.18 -3.60 -26.57
N GLN A 205 -12.74 -3.70 -27.79
CA GLN A 205 -12.26 -2.96 -28.97
C GLN A 205 -12.42 -1.43 -28.91
N ASP A 206 -13.30 -0.93 -28.04
CA ASP A 206 -13.55 0.51 -27.85
C ASP A 206 -12.66 1.08 -26.73
N ALA A 207 -11.97 0.25 -25.94
CA ALA A 207 -11.11 0.66 -24.84
C ALA A 207 -9.99 1.63 -25.30
N GLY A 208 -9.79 2.70 -24.54
CA GLY A 208 -8.82 3.74 -24.85
C GLY A 208 -9.13 4.58 -26.09
N GLN A 209 -10.27 4.34 -26.76
CA GLN A 209 -10.69 5.13 -27.92
C GLN A 209 -11.50 6.36 -27.51
N GLU A 210 -11.58 7.33 -28.43
CA GLU A 210 -12.46 8.50 -28.32
C GLU A 210 -13.39 8.60 -29.55
N PRO A 211 -14.33 7.64 -29.75
CA PRO A 211 -15.30 7.69 -30.84
C PRO A 211 -16.12 8.98 -30.85
N ASP A 212 -16.32 9.52 -32.05
CA ASP A 212 -17.23 10.64 -32.27
C ASP A 212 -18.69 10.15 -32.28
N VAL A 213 -19.55 10.87 -31.58
CA VAL A 213 -21.01 10.71 -31.63
C VAL A 213 -21.61 11.96 -32.26
N GLU A 214 -22.60 11.78 -33.14
CA GLU A 214 -23.44 12.87 -33.65
C GLU A 214 -24.90 12.43 -33.62
N ILE A 215 -25.73 13.24 -32.97
CA ILE A 215 -27.20 13.13 -33.03
C ILE A 215 -27.80 14.31 -33.79
N GLU A 216 -29.02 14.07 -34.25
CA GLU A 216 -29.84 15.00 -35.02
C GLU A 216 -31.27 14.90 -34.46
N VAL A 217 -31.85 16.04 -34.11
CA VAL A 217 -33.28 16.19 -33.79
C VAL A 217 -33.92 17.04 -34.88
N CYS A 218 -35.10 16.65 -35.33
CA CYS A 218 -35.91 17.43 -36.27
C CYS A 218 -37.32 17.62 -35.74
N ASP A 219 -37.95 18.74 -36.09
CA ASP A 219 -39.39 18.94 -35.94
C ASP A 219 -40.19 18.15 -37.01
N LYS A 220 -41.52 18.32 -37.06
CA LYS A 220 -42.43 17.65 -38.01
C LYS A 220 -42.44 18.28 -39.42
N SER A 221 -42.00 19.53 -39.55
CA SER A 221 -41.84 20.23 -40.85
C SER A 221 -40.51 19.89 -41.53
N GLY A 222 -39.53 19.41 -40.78
CA GLY A 222 -38.21 18.96 -41.22
C GLY A 222 -37.07 19.96 -41.02
N ALA A 223 -37.20 20.99 -40.17
CA ALA A 223 -36.01 21.71 -39.72
C ALA A 223 -35.31 20.89 -38.63
N CYS A 224 -33.98 20.93 -38.60
CA CYS A 224 -33.18 19.99 -37.81
C CYS A 224 -31.98 20.67 -37.13
N ARG A 225 -31.67 20.24 -35.90
CA ARG A 225 -30.47 20.61 -35.16
C ARG A 225 -29.61 19.40 -34.85
N LYS A 226 -28.29 19.59 -34.89
CA LYS A 226 -27.29 18.59 -34.55
C LYS A 226 -26.58 18.88 -33.24
N GLN A 227 -26.12 17.83 -32.58
CA GLN A 227 -25.17 17.89 -31.47
C GLN A 227 -24.11 16.80 -31.67
N SER A 228 -22.84 17.16 -31.56
CA SER A 228 -21.70 16.27 -31.80
C SER A 228 -20.70 16.35 -30.64
N TRP A 229 -20.16 15.22 -30.22
CA TRP A 229 -19.18 15.12 -29.13
C TRP A 229 -18.27 13.90 -29.29
N LYS A 230 -17.30 13.75 -28.38
CA LYS A 230 -16.50 12.53 -28.22
C LYS A 230 -16.85 11.84 -26.91
N VAL A 231 -16.84 10.51 -26.91
CA VAL A 231 -16.94 9.70 -25.69
C VAL A 231 -15.62 9.00 -25.46
N LYS A 232 -14.89 9.38 -24.41
CA LYS A 232 -13.63 8.74 -24.01
C LYS A 232 -13.90 7.47 -23.23
N VAL A 233 -13.42 6.33 -23.73
CA VAL A 233 -13.66 5.02 -23.11
C VAL A 233 -12.48 4.65 -22.21
N SER A 234 -12.73 4.49 -20.91
CA SER A 234 -11.80 3.80 -20.02
C SER A 234 -11.98 2.28 -20.18
N GLY A 235 -10.89 1.58 -20.53
CA GLY A 235 -10.87 0.11 -20.53
C GLY A 235 -11.00 -0.48 -19.13
N VAL A 236 -11.32 -1.77 -19.05
CA VAL A 236 -11.41 -2.53 -17.80
C VAL A 236 -10.57 -3.81 -17.94
N ASN A 237 -9.48 -3.89 -17.18
CA ASN A 237 -8.48 -4.96 -17.30
C ASN A 237 -9.10 -6.36 -17.20
N ASP A 238 -9.03 -7.13 -18.30
CA ASP A 238 -9.34 -8.56 -18.32
C ASP A 238 -8.11 -9.40 -17.91
N PRO A 239 -8.30 -10.60 -17.34
CA PRO A 239 -7.18 -11.48 -17.01
C PRO A 239 -6.64 -12.21 -18.26
N PRO A 240 -5.30 -12.40 -18.36
CA PRO A 240 -4.67 -13.10 -19.47
C PRO A 240 -5.08 -14.58 -19.51
N LYS A 241 -4.96 -15.21 -20.68
CA LYS A 241 -5.41 -16.59 -20.93
C LYS A 241 -4.34 -17.44 -21.60
N ILE A 242 -3.86 -18.48 -20.91
CA ILE A 242 -2.92 -19.46 -21.50
C ILE A 242 -3.69 -20.37 -22.48
N THR A 243 -3.23 -20.45 -23.73
CA THR A 243 -3.90 -21.22 -24.82
C THR A 243 -3.09 -22.41 -25.35
N SER A 244 -1.86 -22.60 -24.89
CA SER A 244 -1.01 -23.76 -25.21
C SER A 244 -1.19 -24.93 -24.25
N THR A 245 -0.83 -26.13 -24.71
CA THR A 245 -0.68 -27.34 -23.90
C THR A 245 0.80 -27.69 -23.71
N PRO A 246 1.26 -28.03 -22.50
CA PRO A 246 2.64 -28.45 -22.24
C PRO A 246 2.92 -29.88 -22.72
N PRO A 247 4.19 -30.25 -22.97
CA PRO A 247 4.60 -31.64 -23.09
C PRO A 247 4.39 -32.38 -21.77
N THR A 248 3.88 -33.62 -21.81
CA THR A 248 3.62 -34.45 -20.62
C THR A 248 4.63 -35.58 -20.44
N GLN A 249 5.68 -35.63 -21.27
CA GLN A 249 6.79 -36.57 -21.16
C GLN A 249 8.11 -35.82 -21.28
N SER A 250 9.10 -36.29 -20.54
CA SER A 250 10.51 -35.92 -20.69
C SER A 250 11.36 -37.18 -20.52
N LYS A 251 12.65 -37.07 -20.79
CA LYS A 251 13.66 -38.06 -20.41
C LYS A 251 14.61 -37.42 -19.42
N GLU A 252 15.16 -38.27 -18.58
CA GLU A 252 16.40 -38.00 -17.83
C GLU A 252 17.51 -37.52 -18.77
N ASP A 253 18.35 -36.58 -18.30
CA ASP A 253 19.38 -35.83 -19.03
C ASP A 253 18.93 -34.96 -20.23
N ASP A 254 17.79 -35.26 -20.87
CA ASP A 254 17.23 -34.41 -21.94
C ASP A 254 16.68 -33.08 -21.38
N VAL A 255 16.90 -31.98 -22.12
CA VAL A 255 16.36 -30.66 -21.73
C VAL A 255 14.86 -30.58 -22.04
N TYR A 256 14.03 -30.69 -21.02
CA TYR A 256 12.62 -30.31 -21.08
C TYR A 256 12.49 -28.80 -21.33
N THR A 257 11.76 -28.45 -22.39
CA THR A 257 11.39 -27.05 -22.69
C THR A 257 9.91 -26.91 -22.94
N TYR A 258 9.29 -25.87 -22.37
CA TYR A 258 7.92 -25.46 -22.70
C TYR A 258 7.87 -23.95 -22.90
N SER A 259 7.40 -23.51 -24.05
CA SER A 259 7.09 -22.10 -24.32
C SER A 259 5.57 -21.93 -24.33
N PRO A 260 4.96 -21.43 -23.24
CA PRO A 260 3.53 -21.21 -23.20
C PRO A 260 3.11 -20.09 -24.16
N LYS A 261 1.87 -20.17 -24.63
CA LYS A 261 1.20 -19.11 -25.39
C LYS A 261 0.13 -18.49 -24.51
N VAL A 262 0.05 -17.17 -24.58
CA VAL A 262 -0.95 -16.39 -23.88
C VAL A 262 -1.67 -15.48 -24.87
N GLU A 263 -2.97 -15.33 -24.67
CA GLU A 263 -3.86 -14.38 -25.37
C GLU A 263 -4.47 -13.48 -24.29
N ASP A 264 -4.56 -12.19 -24.58
CA ASP A 264 -5.05 -11.17 -23.67
C ASP A 264 -6.01 -10.25 -24.43
N PRO A 265 -7.21 -9.94 -23.91
CA PRO A 265 -8.10 -8.94 -24.50
C PRO A 265 -7.50 -7.52 -24.48
N ASP A 266 -6.68 -7.17 -23.48
CA ASP A 266 -6.17 -5.82 -23.30
C ASP A 266 -5.08 -5.46 -24.31
N VAL A 267 -5.37 -4.43 -25.11
CA VAL A 267 -4.56 -4.12 -26.29
C VAL A 267 -3.22 -3.52 -25.88
N ASN A 268 -2.15 -4.28 -26.10
CA ASN A 268 -0.75 -4.01 -25.76
C ASN A 268 -0.34 -4.29 -24.29
N ASP A 269 -1.03 -5.16 -23.54
CA ASP A 269 -0.57 -5.51 -22.18
C ASP A 269 0.74 -6.35 -22.16
N THR A 270 1.42 -6.32 -21.01
CA THR A 270 2.76 -6.87 -20.78
C THR A 270 2.75 -7.93 -19.69
N HIS A 271 3.09 -9.15 -20.07
CA HIS A 271 2.89 -10.34 -19.25
C HIS A 271 4.10 -10.67 -18.37
N THR A 272 3.88 -10.92 -17.08
CA THR A 272 4.90 -11.40 -16.14
C THR A 272 4.66 -12.85 -15.76
N TRP A 273 5.67 -13.70 -15.92
CA TRP A 273 5.58 -15.15 -15.72
C TRP A 273 6.32 -15.63 -14.48
N LYS A 274 5.78 -16.68 -13.84
CA LYS A 274 6.30 -17.24 -12.61
C LYS A 274 6.05 -18.75 -12.51
N LEU A 275 7.06 -19.48 -12.06
CA LEU A 275 6.96 -20.90 -11.73
C LEU A 275 6.49 -20.99 -10.28
N LYS A 276 5.26 -21.41 -10.06
CA LYS A 276 4.64 -21.60 -8.73
C LYS A 276 5.03 -22.93 -8.12
N LYS A 277 5.15 -23.96 -8.96
CA LYS A 277 5.56 -25.31 -8.59
C LYS A 277 6.35 -25.93 -9.73
N GLY A 278 7.42 -26.64 -9.39
CA GLY A 278 8.26 -27.36 -10.34
C GLY A 278 9.30 -28.19 -9.59
N PRO A 279 10.04 -29.05 -10.30
CA PRO A 279 11.16 -29.82 -9.76
C PRO A 279 12.38 -28.94 -9.44
N SER A 280 13.36 -29.53 -8.77
CA SER A 280 14.63 -28.85 -8.51
C SER A 280 15.32 -28.46 -9.83
N GLY A 281 15.95 -27.29 -9.85
CA GLY A 281 16.67 -26.79 -11.03
C GLY A 281 15.81 -26.26 -12.19
N ALA A 282 14.50 -26.49 -12.20
CA ALA A 282 13.60 -25.90 -13.20
C ALA A 282 13.56 -24.37 -13.09
N LYS A 283 13.59 -23.71 -14.25
CA LYS A 283 13.59 -22.24 -14.38
C LYS A 283 12.47 -21.82 -15.32
N ILE A 284 11.98 -20.59 -15.14
CA ILE A 284 11.12 -19.91 -16.09
C ILE A 284 11.76 -18.56 -16.44
N ASP A 285 11.71 -18.18 -17.72
CA ASP A 285 11.97 -16.80 -18.14
C ASP A 285 10.75 -15.93 -17.79
N PRO A 286 10.91 -14.84 -17.01
CA PRO A 286 9.78 -14.08 -16.48
C PRO A 286 9.06 -13.21 -17.52
N ASN A 287 9.60 -13.06 -18.74
CA ASN A 287 9.02 -12.21 -19.80
C ASN A 287 8.31 -13.05 -20.88
N THR A 288 8.82 -14.25 -21.13
CA THR A 288 8.37 -15.14 -22.22
C THR A 288 7.67 -16.40 -21.72
N GLY A 289 7.70 -16.67 -20.41
CA GLY A 289 7.15 -17.87 -19.81
C GLY A 289 7.90 -19.16 -20.15
N LYS A 290 9.02 -19.06 -20.91
CA LYS A 290 9.77 -20.24 -21.34
C LYS A 290 10.32 -20.97 -20.13
N ILE A 291 9.90 -22.22 -19.95
CA ILE A 291 10.45 -23.14 -18.98
C ILE A 291 11.64 -23.88 -19.59
N GLU A 292 12.71 -23.98 -18.81
CA GLU A 292 13.85 -24.88 -19.07
C GLU A 292 14.13 -25.69 -17.81
N TRP A 293 14.25 -27.02 -17.98
CA TRP A 293 14.58 -27.97 -16.94
C TRP A 293 15.29 -29.17 -17.56
N THR A 294 16.20 -29.79 -16.83
CA THR A 294 16.76 -31.11 -17.16
C THR A 294 16.43 -32.03 -15.98
N PRO A 295 15.65 -33.11 -16.18
CA PRO A 295 15.42 -34.12 -15.15
C PRO A 295 16.72 -34.89 -14.89
N GLY A 296 16.93 -35.29 -13.64
CA GLY A 296 17.95 -36.28 -13.29
C GLY A 296 17.39 -37.38 -12.39
N ASP A 297 18.32 -38.14 -11.82
CA ASP A 297 18.22 -39.24 -10.86
C ASP A 297 16.98 -39.18 -9.94
N ALA A 298 16.77 -38.00 -9.34
CA ALA A 298 15.76 -37.76 -8.31
C ALA A 298 14.34 -37.77 -8.88
N GLU A 299 14.16 -37.39 -10.14
CA GLU A 299 12.89 -37.31 -10.86
C GLU A 299 12.66 -38.48 -11.83
N ALA A 300 13.68 -39.27 -12.16
CA ALA A 300 13.62 -40.45 -13.02
C ALA A 300 12.48 -41.42 -12.63
N GLY A 301 11.73 -41.90 -13.63
CA GLY A 301 10.63 -42.86 -13.46
C GLY A 301 9.39 -42.32 -12.73
N LYS A 302 9.27 -41.00 -12.53
CA LYS A 302 8.22 -40.37 -11.71
C LYS A 302 7.41 -39.33 -12.50
N ASP A 303 6.20 -39.06 -12.02
CA ASP A 303 5.37 -37.93 -12.46
C ASP A 303 5.73 -36.66 -11.68
N VAL A 304 6.29 -35.67 -12.38
CA VAL A 304 6.69 -34.38 -11.81
C VAL A 304 5.60 -33.33 -12.04
N ASP A 305 5.18 -32.66 -10.96
CA ASP A 305 4.19 -31.59 -11.00
C ASP A 305 4.80 -30.25 -11.45
N PHE A 306 4.15 -29.59 -12.40
CA PHE A 306 4.42 -28.21 -12.78
C PHE A 306 3.19 -27.34 -12.54
N GLU A 307 3.41 -26.09 -12.11
CA GLU A 307 2.41 -25.04 -12.03
C GLU A 307 3.06 -23.71 -12.42
N ILE A 308 2.56 -23.06 -13.46
CA ILE A 308 2.93 -21.69 -13.83
C ILE A 308 1.78 -20.72 -13.56
N GLU A 309 2.17 -19.48 -13.32
CA GLU A 309 1.33 -18.29 -13.13
C GLU A 309 1.79 -17.26 -14.17
N VAL A 310 0.86 -16.69 -14.92
CA VAL A 310 1.09 -15.48 -15.71
C VAL A 310 0.12 -14.41 -15.24
N CYS A 311 0.63 -13.21 -15.06
CA CYS A 311 -0.15 -12.04 -14.71
C CYS A 311 0.02 -10.95 -15.78
N ASP A 312 -1.05 -10.19 -15.99
CA ASP A 312 -1.00 -8.91 -16.69
C ASP A 312 -0.25 -7.84 -15.86
N LYS A 313 -0.23 -6.62 -16.38
CA LYS A 313 0.39 -5.44 -15.76
C LYS A 313 -0.41 -4.86 -14.58
N ALA A 314 -1.73 -5.06 -14.50
CA ALA A 314 -2.54 -4.62 -13.37
C ALA A 314 -2.47 -5.58 -12.16
N GLY A 315 -2.09 -6.84 -12.41
CA GLY A 315 -1.94 -7.90 -11.43
C GLY A 315 -3.05 -8.96 -11.44
N SER A 316 -3.88 -9.04 -12.48
CA SER A 316 -4.77 -10.20 -12.64
C SER A 316 -3.97 -11.37 -13.21
N CYS A 317 -4.20 -12.58 -12.67
CA CYS A 317 -3.35 -13.73 -12.97
C CYS A 317 -4.17 -14.98 -13.33
N VAL A 318 -3.65 -15.78 -14.26
CA VAL A 318 -4.13 -17.13 -14.56
C VAL A 318 -3.03 -18.16 -14.29
N THR A 319 -3.41 -19.37 -13.87
CA THR A 319 -2.49 -20.49 -13.66
C THR A 319 -2.74 -21.63 -14.64
N GLN A 320 -1.67 -22.38 -14.93
CA GLN A 320 -1.73 -23.65 -15.64
C GLN A 320 -0.92 -24.70 -14.88
N SER A 321 -1.53 -25.85 -14.58
CA SER A 321 -0.90 -26.97 -13.87
C SER A 321 -0.93 -28.24 -14.71
N TRP A 322 0.14 -29.04 -14.66
CA TRP A 322 0.22 -30.34 -15.33
C TRP A 322 1.21 -31.29 -14.64
N LYS A 323 1.28 -32.52 -15.15
CA LYS A 323 2.30 -33.51 -14.82
C LYS A 323 3.15 -33.80 -16.04
N THR A 324 4.45 -33.99 -15.81
CA THR A 324 5.40 -34.50 -16.80
C THR A 324 5.98 -35.81 -16.26
N SER A 325 5.77 -36.92 -16.97
CA SER A 325 6.39 -38.19 -16.63
C SER A 325 7.83 -38.22 -17.15
N VAL A 326 8.79 -38.60 -16.31
CA VAL A 326 10.20 -38.74 -16.70
C VAL A 326 10.49 -40.19 -17.07
N GLU A 327 10.82 -40.43 -18.33
CA GLU A 327 11.42 -41.69 -18.79
C GLU A 327 12.86 -41.77 -18.26
N ASN A 328 13.12 -42.79 -17.43
CA ASN A 328 14.42 -43.13 -16.89
C ASN A 328 15.35 -43.60 -18.02
N ILE A 329 16.61 -43.14 -18.01
CA ILE A 329 17.68 -43.59 -18.91
C ILE A 329 18.66 -44.44 -18.11
N ASN A 330 19.17 -45.53 -18.69
CA ASN A 330 20.06 -46.44 -17.96
C ASN A 330 21.41 -45.76 -17.72
N ASP A 331 21.80 -45.69 -16.45
CA ASP A 331 23.04 -45.06 -16.02
C ASP A 331 24.14 -46.12 -15.80
N LYS A 332 25.29 -45.74 -15.23
CA LYS A 332 26.38 -46.69 -14.93
C LYS A 332 26.48 -47.03 -13.45
N PRO A 333 26.55 -48.32 -13.07
CA PRO A 333 26.67 -48.72 -11.67
C PRO A 333 27.94 -48.12 -11.05
N VAL A 334 27.83 -47.61 -9.82
CA VAL A 334 28.97 -47.06 -9.08
C VAL A 334 29.46 -48.07 -8.04
N ILE A 335 30.71 -48.55 -8.21
CA ILE A 335 31.40 -49.31 -7.15
C ILE A 335 31.76 -48.35 -6.02
N SER A 336 31.22 -48.62 -4.83
CA SER A 336 31.46 -47.89 -3.60
C SER A 336 31.89 -48.84 -2.46
N GLY A 337 32.35 -48.25 -1.36
CA GLY A 337 32.98 -48.98 -0.25
C GLY A 337 34.51 -49.03 -0.37
N THR A 338 35.17 -49.09 0.78
CA THR A 338 36.64 -49.06 0.87
C THR A 338 37.20 -50.47 0.73
N PRO A 339 38.08 -50.75 -0.25
CA PRO A 339 38.78 -52.04 -0.29
C PRO A 339 39.70 -52.18 0.94
N PRO A 340 40.01 -53.40 1.40
CA PRO A 340 40.91 -53.61 2.54
C PRO A 340 42.25 -52.92 2.31
N THR A 341 42.60 -51.99 3.20
CA THR A 341 43.86 -51.22 3.15
C THR A 341 45.09 -52.06 3.48
N GLU A 342 44.89 -53.29 3.95
CA GLU A 342 45.89 -54.25 4.36
C GLU A 342 45.30 -55.66 4.39
N ALA A 343 46.14 -56.66 4.14
CA ALA A 343 45.83 -58.08 4.24
C ALA A 343 46.79 -58.76 5.20
N TYR A 344 46.40 -59.93 5.70
CA TYR A 344 47.14 -60.64 6.73
C TYR A 344 47.32 -62.11 6.35
N VAL A 345 48.57 -62.60 6.37
CA VAL A 345 48.91 -63.99 6.05
C VAL A 345 48.05 -64.98 6.84
N GLN A 346 47.50 -65.98 6.15
CA GLN A 346 46.58 -67.01 6.68
C GLN A 346 45.23 -66.51 7.24
N LYS A 347 44.97 -65.20 7.32
CA LYS A 347 43.65 -64.65 7.65
C LYS A 347 42.85 -64.48 6.35
N GLU A 348 41.65 -65.05 6.26
CA GLU A 348 40.78 -64.79 5.11
C GLU A 348 40.37 -63.31 5.11
N VAL A 349 40.69 -62.64 4.01
CA VAL A 349 40.27 -61.27 3.73
C VAL A 349 39.01 -61.36 2.89
N THR A 350 37.91 -60.86 3.45
CA THR A 350 36.68 -60.58 2.71
C THR A 350 36.68 -59.09 2.33
N CYS A 351 36.37 -58.79 1.07
CA CYS A 351 35.96 -57.46 0.64
C CYS A 351 34.52 -57.56 0.14
N GLU A 352 33.62 -56.77 0.71
CA GLU A 352 32.25 -56.62 0.25
C GLU A 352 32.12 -55.22 -0.39
N PRO A 353 32.54 -55.07 -1.66
CA PRO A 353 32.29 -53.84 -2.40
C PRO A 353 30.77 -53.69 -2.55
N LYS A 354 30.29 -52.45 -2.47
CA LYS A 354 28.90 -52.14 -2.74
C LYS A 354 28.80 -51.67 -4.18
N VAL A 355 27.74 -52.08 -4.86
CA VAL A 355 27.24 -51.34 -6.01
C VAL A 355 26.13 -50.46 -5.50
N THR A 356 26.22 -49.17 -5.79
CA THR A 356 25.09 -48.26 -5.79
C THR A 356 24.82 -47.96 -7.24
N ASP A 357 23.67 -48.40 -7.72
CA ASP A 357 23.12 -47.92 -8.97
C ASP A 357 22.04 -46.89 -8.65
N VAL A 358 21.83 -45.96 -9.57
CA VAL A 358 20.76 -44.97 -9.49
C VAL A 358 19.48 -45.50 -10.15
N ASP A 359 19.63 -46.41 -11.12
CA ASP A 359 18.54 -47.10 -11.81
C ASP A 359 17.64 -47.89 -10.83
N PRO A 360 16.35 -47.52 -10.65
CA PRO A 360 15.47 -48.14 -9.66
C PRO A 360 15.12 -49.59 -9.96
N GLY A 361 15.91 -50.51 -9.40
CA GLY A 361 15.67 -51.95 -9.45
C GLY A 361 16.46 -52.70 -10.53
N ASP A 362 17.57 -52.14 -11.01
CA ASP A 362 18.47 -52.89 -11.90
C ASP A 362 19.26 -54.01 -11.18
N THR A 363 19.96 -54.86 -11.94
CA THR A 363 20.55 -56.11 -11.45
C THR A 363 22.00 -56.27 -11.92
N HIS A 364 22.92 -56.27 -10.95
CA HIS A 364 24.35 -56.19 -11.20
C HIS A 364 25.06 -57.54 -11.28
N THR A 365 26.02 -57.64 -12.21
CA THR A 365 26.90 -58.80 -12.35
C THR A 365 28.36 -58.43 -12.10
N TRP A 366 28.99 -59.09 -11.13
CA TRP A 366 30.35 -58.83 -10.68
C TRP A 366 31.38 -59.82 -11.24
N SER A 367 32.61 -59.35 -11.45
CA SER A 367 33.75 -60.18 -11.87
C SER A 367 35.11 -59.63 -11.41
N LEU A 368 36.12 -60.50 -11.37
CA LEU A 368 37.52 -60.14 -11.16
C LEU A 368 38.26 -60.25 -12.49
N THR A 369 38.71 -59.11 -13.02
CA THR A 369 39.50 -59.02 -14.25
C THR A 369 41.00 -59.13 -13.97
N LYS A 370 41.44 -58.85 -12.73
CA LYS A 370 42.81 -59.06 -12.24
C LYS A 370 42.76 -59.46 -10.76
N ALA A 371 43.41 -60.54 -10.37
CA ALA A 371 43.43 -61.02 -8.99
C ALA A 371 44.63 -61.95 -8.70
N PRO A 372 45.05 -62.12 -7.43
CA PRO A 372 46.02 -63.13 -7.04
C PRO A 372 45.46 -64.56 -7.11
N SER A 373 46.37 -65.54 -7.15
CA SER A 373 46.00 -66.96 -7.12
C SER A 373 45.20 -67.31 -5.86
N GLY A 374 44.03 -67.91 -6.04
CA GLY A 374 43.14 -68.34 -4.95
C GLY A 374 42.09 -67.33 -4.52
N ALA A 375 42.13 -66.08 -5.00
CA ALA A 375 41.04 -65.14 -4.83
C ALA A 375 39.79 -65.57 -5.62
N LYS A 376 38.60 -65.24 -5.10
CA LYS A 376 37.29 -65.50 -5.71
C LYS A 376 36.40 -64.27 -5.56
N ILE A 377 35.35 -64.20 -6.37
CA ILE A 377 34.25 -63.22 -6.24
C ILE A 377 32.91 -63.92 -6.44
N ASP A 378 31.90 -63.54 -5.67
CA ASP A 378 30.50 -63.89 -5.94
C ASP A 378 29.92 -62.94 -6.99
N PRO A 379 29.44 -63.44 -8.15
CA PRO A 379 28.95 -62.59 -9.22
C PRO A 379 27.68 -61.81 -8.88
N ASN A 380 26.93 -62.18 -7.83
CA ASN A 380 25.68 -61.51 -7.45
C ASN A 380 25.87 -60.47 -6.34
N THR A 381 26.82 -60.70 -5.43
CA THR A 381 27.03 -59.84 -4.25
C THR A 381 28.31 -59.02 -4.30
N GLY A 382 29.17 -59.23 -5.30
CA GLY A 382 30.49 -58.60 -5.39
C GLY A 382 31.49 -59.07 -4.34
N LYS A 383 31.07 -59.93 -3.40
CA LYS A 383 31.88 -60.40 -2.28
C LYS A 383 33.12 -61.13 -2.75
N ILE A 384 34.28 -60.52 -2.56
CA ILE A 384 35.60 -61.09 -2.82
C ILE A 384 36.07 -61.80 -1.57
N THR A 385 36.56 -63.03 -1.72
CA THR A 385 37.30 -63.74 -0.65
C THR A 385 38.67 -64.16 -1.13
N TRP A 386 39.69 -63.91 -0.29
CA TRP A 386 41.08 -64.27 -0.57
C TRP A 386 41.85 -64.47 0.75
N THR A 387 42.63 -65.54 0.83
CA THR A 387 43.50 -65.82 1.98
C THR A 387 44.96 -65.74 1.54
N PRO A 388 45.72 -64.71 1.96
CA PRO A 388 47.11 -64.54 1.56
C PRO A 388 47.99 -65.67 2.11
N VAL A 389 48.92 -66.17 1.30
CA VAL A 389 49.90 -67.18 1.73
C VAL A 389 51.19 -66.51 2.22
N ALA A 390 52.03 -67.28 2.92
CA ALA A 390 53.30 -66.76 3.45
C ALA A 390 54.25 -66.21 2.37
N ALA A 391 54.08 -66.62 1.11
CA ALA A 391 54.83 -66.09 -0.04
C ALA A 391 54.38 -64.69 -0.47
N ASP A 392 53.24 -64.18 0.02
CA ASP A 392 52.70 -62.86 -0.33
C ASP A 392 53.16 -61.76 0.65
N ALA A 393 53.68 -62.15 1.82
CA ALA A 393 54.11 -61.24 2.88
C ALA A 393 55.11 -60.17 2.39
N GLY A 394 54.88 -58.91 2.79
CA GLY A 394 55.74 -57.78 2.42
C GLY A 394 55.55 -57.30 0.97
N LYS A 395 54.43 -57.63 0.31
CA LYS A 395 54.13 -57.22 -1.07
C LYS A 395 52.77 -56.52 -1.16
N ASP A 396 52.66 -55.65 -2.17
CA ASP A 396 51.40 -55.08 -2.63
C ASP A 396 50.78 -55.98 -3.70
N ILE A 397 49.57 -56.46 -3.47
CA ILE A 397 48.86 -57.38 -4.37
C ILE A 397 47.75 -56.63 -5.12
N ASP A 398 47.79 -56.69 -6.45
CA ASP A 398 46.84 -56.01 -7.34
C ASP A 398 45.50 -56.77 -7.44
N PHE A 399 44.41 -56.01 -7.35
CA PHE A 399 43.05 -56.43 -7.70
C PHE A 399 42.45 -55.44 -8.73
N GLU A 400 41.73 -55.97 -9.71
CA GLU A 400 40.82 -55.21 -10.58
C GLU A 400 39.47 -55.90 -10.57
N VAL A 401 38.46 -55.16 -10.13
CA VAL A 401 37.06 -55.58 -9.99
C VAL A 401 36.25 -54.87 -11.07
N GLN A 402 35.35 -55.59 -11.71
CA GLN A 402 34.39 -55.05 -12.65
C GLN A 402 32.98 -55.41 -12.20
N VAL A 403 32.07 -54.44 -12.23
CA VAL A 403 30.62 -54.67 -12.15
C VAL A 403 29.98 -54.12 -13.41
N CYS A 404 28.96 -54.82 -13.89
CA CYS A 404 28.13 -54.36 -14.99
C CYS A 404 26.66 -54.38 -14.57
N ASP A 405 25.88 -53.45 -15.12
CA ASP A 405 24.42 -53.44 -15.08
C ASP A 405 23.83 -54.49 -16.04
N LYS A 406 22.50 -54.50 -16.15
CA LYS A 406 21.74 -55.38 -17.03
C LYS A 406 21.68 -54.91 -18.49
N ALA A 407 21.88 -53.63 -18.78
CA ALA A 407 22.02 -53.14 -20.15
C ALA A 407 23.37 -53.55 -20.77
N GLY A 408 24.34 -53.88 -19.93
CA GLY A 408 25.69 -54.33 -20.29
C GLY A 408 26.72 -53.21 -20.24
N ASP A 409 26.40 -52.06 -19.64
CA ASP A 409 27.41 -51.06 -19.32
C ASP A 409 28.14 -51.42 -18.02
N CYS A 410 29.36 -50.90 -17.85
CA CYS A 410 30.28 -51.43 -16.84
C CYS A 410 31.22 -50.38 -16.27
N VAL A 411 31.47 -50.46 -14.96
CA VAL A 411 32.54 -49.73 -14.27
C VAL A 411 33.64 -50.69 -13.79
N LYS A 412 34.85 -50.16 -13.59
CA LYS A 412 35.99 -50.88 -13.02
C LYS A 412 36.60 -50.13 -11.85
N GLN A 413 37.02 -50.87 -10.84
CA GLN A 413 37.84 -50.36 -9.73
C GLN A 413 39.13 -51.19 -9.62
N THR A 414 40.28 -50.51 -9.60
CA THR A 414 41.58 -51.14 -9.33
C THR A 414 42.06 -50.75 -7.93
N PHE A 415 42.55 -51.69 -7.15
CA PHE A 415 43.17 -51.41 -5.85
C PHE A 415 44.34 -52.35 -5.56
N LYS A 416 45.16 -51.96 -4.58
CA LYS A 416 46.28 -52.74 -4.04
C LYS A 416 45.99 -53.10 -2.60
N ILE A 417 46.26 -54.34 -2.21
CA ILE A 417 46.26 -54.73 -0.79
C ILE A 417 47.70 -55.11 -0.38
N PRO A 418 48.34 -54.35 0.54
CA PRO A 418 49.64 -54.72 1.12
C PRO A 418 49.48 -55.85 2.14
N VAL A 419 50.29 -56.91 2.03
CA VAL A 419 50.21 -58.07 2.93
C VAL A 419 51.18 -57.92 4.10
N LYS A 420 50.62 -57.67 5.29
CA LYS A 420 51.35 -57.60 6.57
C LYS A 420 51.41 -58.96 7.27
N GLN A 421 52.33 -59.07 8.23
CA GLN A 421 52.44 -60.22 9.12
C GLN A 421 51.89 -59.86 10.51
N THR A 422 51.04 -60.73 11.07
CA THR A 422 50.36 -60.54 12.36
C THR A 422 51.22 -60.97 13.54
N CYS A 423 51.08 -60.27 14.66
CA CYS A 423 51.49 -60.72 15.99
C CYS A 423 50.29 -60.74 16.95
N VAL A 424 50.47 -61.31 18.14
CA VAL A 424 49.55 -61.15 19.27
C VAL A 424 50.22 -60.35 20.39
N THR A 425 51.54 -60.47 20.50
CA THR A 425 52.43 -59.85 21.50
C THR A 425 53.83 -59.60 20.91
N ASP A 426 54.69 -58.85 21.64
CA ASP A 426 56.07 -58.54 21.21
C ASP A 426 56.95 -59.76 20.92
N VAL A 427 56.57 -60.98 21.33
CA VAL A 427 57.34 -62.21 21.05
C VAL A 427 57.07 -62.84 19.69
N ASP A 428 55.95 -62.51 19.04
CA ASP A 428 55.60 -63.08 17.72
C ASP A 428 56.28 -62.35 16.55
N CYS A 429 56.96 -61.24 16.85
CA CYS A 429 57.69 -60.41 15.90
C CYS A 429 59.16 -60.84 15.74
N LEU A 430 59.74 -60.49 14.58
CA LEU A 430 61.16 -60.73 14.32
C LEU A 430 62.05 -59.96 15.31
N GLN A 431 63.30 -60.38 15.47
CA GLN A 431 64.15 -59.88 16.56
C GLN A 431 64.37 -58.37 16.46
N GLN A 432 64.22 -57.68 17.59
CA GLN A 432 64.12 -56.22 17.70
C GLN A 432 62.90 -55.60 17.00
N GLN A 433 61.74 -56.26 16.98
CA GLN A 433 60.46 -55.62 16.67
C GLN A 433 59.48 -55.72 17.84
N ILE A 434 58.59 -54.74 17.94
CA ILE A 434 57.49 -54.64 18.91
C ILE A 434 56.14 -54.78 18.20
N CYS A 435 55.14 -55.27 18.94
CA CYS A 435 53.83 -55.63 18.44
C CYS A 435 52.83 -54.50 18.74
N VAL A 436 52.73 -53.54 17.82
CA VAL A 436 51.84 -52.37 17.96
C VAL A 436 50.43 -52.68 17.44
N GLN A 437 49.44 -51.99 17.97
CA GLN A 437 48.05 -52.14 17.55
C GLN A 437 47.75 -51.20 16.38
N GLN A 438 47.45 -51.75 15.19
CA GLN A 438 47.05 -50.99 14.01
C GLN A 438 45.68 -51.47 13.52
N THR A 439 44.64 -50.69 13.83
CA THR A 439 43.27 -50.68 13.26
C THR A 439 42.48 -52.01 13.16
N LEU A 440 43.01 -53.05 12.53
CA LEU A 440 42.34 -54.34 12.25
C LEU A 440 43.14 -55.58 12.69
N ALA A 441 44.38 -55.40 13.18
CA ALA A 441 45.18 -56.44 13.83
C ALA A 441 46.28 -55.84 14.74
N ARG A 442 46.99 -56.72 15.46
CA ARG A 442 48.30 -56.40 16.05
C ARG A 442 49.41 -56.77 15.05
N VAL A 443 50.38 -55.89 14.87
CA VAL A 443 51.39 -55.97 13.79
C VAL A 443 52.79 -55.58 14.27
N CYS A 444 53.80 -56.13 13.59
CA CYS A 444 55.20 -55.94 13.95
C CYS A 444 55.80 -54.67 13.32
N VAL A 445 56.46 -53.86 14.14
CA VAL A 445 57.23 -52.67 13.72
C VAL A 445 58.52 -52.54 14.52
N ASP A 446 59.48 -51.73 14.04
CA ASP A 446 60.75 -51.49 14.72
C ASP A 446 60.59 -50.55 15.95
N PRO A 447 61.47 -50.59 16.98
CA PRO A 447 61.26 -49.97 18.28
C PRO A 447 62.16 -48.74 18.48
N GLY A 448 61.58 -47.58 18.79
CA GLY A 448 62.34 -46.34 19.03
C GLY A 448 62.92 -46.21 20.45
N CYS A 449 62.15 -46.54 21.48
CA CYS A 449 62.61 -46.56 22.87
C CYS A 449 61.70 -47.39 23.79
N ALA A 450 62.24 -47.92 24.89
CA ALA A 450 61.49 -48.38 26.05
C ALA A 450 62.41 -48.60 27.27
N THR A 451 61.84 -48.84 28.46
CA THR A 451 62.50 -48.60 29.76
C THR A 451 63.77 -49.41 30.05
N GLN A 452 64.04 -50.50 29.30
CA GLN A 452 65.28 -51.28 29.42
C GLN A 452 66.41 -50.89 28.44
N SER A 453 66.22 -49.98 27.48
CA SER A 453 67.32 -49.59 26.58
C SER A 453 67.16 -48.25 25.85
N PRO A 454 68.08 -47.32 26.15
CA PRO A 454 68.22 -46.75 27.50
C PRO A 454 66.96 -45.93 27.84
N LYS A 455 66.92 -45.25 29.00
CA LYS A 455 66.13 -44.02 29.02
C LYS A 455 66.63 -43.13 27.89
N CYS A 456 65.70 -42.61 27.09
CA CYS A 456 65.88 -41.48 26.21
C CYS A 456 66.93 -40.52 26.78
N GLN A 457 67.96 -40.18 25.98
CA GLN A 457 69.28 -39.88 26.56
C GLN A 457 69.33 -38.67 27.50
N ASP A 458 68.31 -37.81 27.44
CA ASP A 458 68.05 -36.78 28.45
C ASP A 458 67.30 -37.35 29.67
N ALA A 459 67.82 -37.14 30.89
CA ALA A 459 67.16 -37.58 32.12
C ALA A 459 65.77 -36.95 32.35
N SER A 460 65.44 -35.87 31.62
CA SER A 460 64.11 -35.28 31.49
C SER A 460 63.25 -35.93 30.40
N GLN A 461 63.39 -37.24 30.13
CA GLN A 461 62.58 -38.02 29.17
C GLN A 461 62.01 -39.34 29.75
N TYR A 462 60.80 -39.71 29.27
CA TYR A 462 60.08 -40.97 29.49
C TYR A 462 59.69 -41.64 28.15
N CYS A 463 59.02 -42.79 28.22
CA CYS A 463 58.64 -43.62 27.08
C CYS A 463 57.12 -43.64 26.88
N ASN A 464 56.66 -43.55 25.63
CA ASN A 464 55.30 -43.94 25.25
C ASN A 464 55.30 -44.56 23.84
N ASP A 465 54.44 -45.55 23.62
CA ASP A 465 54.33 -46.40 22.42
C ASP A 465 55.58 -46.65 21.57
N GLY A 466 56.66 -47.01 22.25
CA GLY A 466 57.93 -47.35 21.61
C GLY A 466 58.73 -46.11 21.17
N GLN A 467 58.46 -44.91 21.69
CA GLN A 467 59.05 -43.64 21.25
C GLN A 467 59.43 -42.72 22.43
N CYS A 468 60.48 -41.90 22.21
CA CYS A 468 61.09 -41.05 23.24
C CYS A 468 60.46 -39.66 23.35
N ILE A 469 60.05 -39.27 24.56
CA ILE A 469 59.36 -38.00 24.85
C ILE A 469 59.74 -37.45 26.23
N SER A 470 59.53 -36.16 26.52
CA SER A 470 60.03 -35.52 27.77
C SER A 470 59.22 -35.85 29.03
N ASN A 471 59.89 -36.16 30.15
CA ASN A 471 59.40 -36.29 31.54
C ASN A 471 59.54 -34.94 32.28
N PRO A 472 58.49 -34.12 32.37
CA PRO A 472 58.67 -32.72 32.73
C PRO A 472 58.42 -32.37 34.21
N CYS A 473 58.05 -33.32 35.10
CA CYS A 473 57.76 -33.01 36.53
C CYS A 473 58.99 -33.00 37.46
N SER A 474 60.11 -33.63 37.06
CA SER A 474 61.22 -33.91 37.99
C SER A 474 61.85 -32.63 38.58
N GLY A 475 61.94 -32.55 39.91
CA GLY A 475 62.51 -31.41 40.63
C GLY A 475 61.59 -30.20 40.83
N LYS A 476 60.36 -30.22 40.30
CA LYS A 476 59.36 -29.15 40.57
C LYS A 476 58.75 -29.29 41.97
N LEU A 477 58.61 -28.16 42.65
CA LEU A 477 57.75 -27.98 43.83
C LEU A 477 56.60 -27.06 43.41
N CYS A 478 55.37 -27.59 43.42
CA CYS A 478 54.18 -26.85 43.02
C CYS A 478 53.62 -26.00 44.19
N ALA A 479 52.77 -25.01 43.89
CA ALA A 479 52.29 -24.06 44.89
C ALA A 479 51.28 -24.69 45.89
N PRO A 480 51.02 -24.06 47.05
CA PRO A 480 49.91 -24.47 47.92
C PRO A 480 48.58 -24.40 47.17
N GLY A 481 47.96 -25.56 46.94
CA GLY A 481 46.80 -25.70 46.05
C GLY A 481 47.12 -26.32 44.68
N GLU A 482 48.32 -26.88 44.49
CA GLU A 482 48.73 -27.58 43.27
C GLU A 482 49.37 -28.97 43.54
N VAL A 483 49.38 -29.82 42.52
CA VAL A 483 49.96 -31.18 42.43
C VAL A 483 50.82 -31.25 41.14
N CYS A 484 51.48 -32.36 40.79
CA CYS A 484 52.25 -32.48 39.53
C CYS A 484 51.76 -33.69 38.70
N ARG A 485 51.34 -33.49 37.43
CA ARG A 485 50.90 -34.59 36.55
C ARG A 485 52.10 -35.27 35.90
N SER A 486 52.29 -36.55 36.13
CA SER A 486 53.49 -37.29 35.68
C SER A 486 53.58 -37.54 34.16
N THR A 487 52.47 -37.50 33.40
CA THR A 487 52.47 -37.75 31.94
C THR A 487 52.81 -36.55 31.07
N ASP A 488 52.61 -35.31 31.52
CA ASP A 488 53.05 -34.10 30.80
C ASP A 488 53.84 -33.11 31.68
N GLY A 489 54.09 -33.49 32.92
CA GLY A 489 55.01 -32.85 33.84
C GLY A 489 54.62 -31.46 34.33
N LYS A 490 53.37 -31.05 34.12
CA LYS A 490 52.91 -29.75 34.62
C LYS A 490 52.79 -29.79 36.14
N CYS A 491 53.00 -28.63 36.78
CA CYS A 491 52.32 -28.36 38.04
C CYS A 491 50.88 -28.00 37.71
N ILE A 492 49.96 -28.57 38.47
CA ILE A 492 48.54 -28.68 38.14
C ILE A 492 47.71 -28.21 39.32
N LYS A 493 46.67 -27.44 39.07
CA LYS A 493 45.65 -27.15 40.10
C LYS A 493 44.64 -28.30 40.16
N PRO A 494 43.94 -28.50 41.29
CA PRO A 494 42.76 -29.34 41.31
C PRO A 494 41.65 -28.65 40.52
N CYS A 495 40.79 -29.46 39.94
CA CYS A 495 39.95 -29.06 38.83
C CYS A 495 38.52 -28.65 39.23
N ALA A 496 38.45 -28.08 40.42
CA ALA A 496 37.33 -28.19 41.34
C ALA A 496 37.00 -26.82 41.91
N GLY A 497 35.81 -26.29 41.61
CA GLY A 497 35.56 -24.85 41.67
C GLY A 497 36.20 -24.09 40.51
N VAL A 498 36.61 -24.79 39.44
CA VAL A 498 37.28 -24.21 38.27
C VAL A 498 36.32 -24.26 37.08
N THR A 499 35.52 -23.21 36.94
CA THR A 499 34.68 -22.99 35.76
C THR A 499 35.56 -22.52 34.59
N CYS A 500 36.06 -23.46 33.78
CA CYS A 500 36.65 -23.12 32.48
C CYS A 500 35.59 -23.03 31.38
N VAL A 501 36.04 -22.74 30.15
CA VAL A 501 35.17 -22.52 28.99
C VAL A 501 34.81 -23.84 28.28
N SER A 502 33.90 -23.76 27.31
CA SER A 502 33.39 -24.94 26.60
C SER A 502 34.48 -25.67 25.81
N GLY A 503 34.32 -27.00 25.69
CA GLY A 503 35.27 -27.91 25.05
C GLY A 503 36.07 -28.77 26.04
N GLU A 504 35.86 -28.59 27.34
CA GLU A 504 36.86 -28.99 28.33
C GLU A 504 36.25 -29.71 29.58
N LYS A 505 36.44 -31.03 29.74
CA LYS A 505 36.48 -31.65 31.11
C LYS A 505 37.59 -30.92 31.85
N CYS A 506 37.52 -30.72 33.16
CA CYS A 506 38.67 -30.11 33.83
C CYS A 506 39.98 -30.97 33.81
N VAL A 507 41.11 -30.36 33.47
CA VAL A 507 42.46 -30.93 33.30
C VAL A 507 43.51 -29.93 33.80
N ASP A 508 44.04 -30.23 34.97
CA ASP A 508 45.13 -29.53 35.65
C ASP A 508 44.74 -28.18 36.27
N GLY A 509 43.45 -28.01 36.55
CA GLY A 509 42.83 -26.81 37.13
C GLY A 509 42.88 -25.58 36.22
N ALA A 510 43.16 -25.82 34.95
CA ALA A 510 42.37 -25.38 33.81
C ALA A 510 41.66 -26.63 33.20
N CYS A 511 41.18 -26.66 31.96
CA CYS A 511 40.37 -27.77 31.43
C CYS A 511 40.86 -28.40 30.06
N VAL A 512 40.65 -29.72 29.79
CA VAL A 512 40.85 -30.57 28.55
C VAL A 512 39.94 -31.88 28.51
N THR A 513 40.39 -33.17 28.49
CA THR A 513 39.51 -34.37 28.13
C THR A 513 39.79 -35.80 28.72
N ASP A 514 38.72 -36.63 28.89
CA ASP A 514 38.49 -38.12 28.98
C ASP A 514 38.82 -38.96 30.29
N PRO A 515 38.62 -40.32 30.38
CA PRO A 515 37.85 -40.97 31.49
C PRO A 515 38.51 -42.06 32.44
N CYS A 516 38.10 -43.35 32.37
CA CYS A 516 38.66 -44.58 33.04
C CYS A 516 38.49 -44.85 34.58
N ALA A 517 37.29 -44.83 35.17
CA ALA A 517 37.14 -44.57 36.62
C ALA A 517 36.85 -45.71 37.65
N SER A 518 36.36 -46.92 37.29
CA SER A 518 35.70 -47.78 38.33
C SER A 518 35.73 -49.33 38.21
N LEU A 519 36.90 -50.00 38.18
CA LEU A 519 36.96 -51.49 38.28
C LEU A 519 38.31 -52.09 38.77
N THR A 520 38.31 -53.36 39.22
CA THR A 520 39.48 -54.08 39.81
C THR A 520 39.44 -55.59 39.50
N CYS A 521 40.60 -56.25 39.24
CA CYS A 521 40.68 -57.57 38.56
C CYS A 521 41.68 -58.59 39.15
N ALA A 522 41.68 -59.82 38.62
CA ALA A 522 42.46 -60.96 39.13
C ALA A 522 43.98 -60.93 38.79
N GLN A 523 44.74 -61.89 39.33
CA GLN A 523 46.21 -61.85 39.30
C GLN A 523 46.79 -61.84 37.87
N ASP A 524 46.11 -62.45 36.89
CA ASP A 524 46.46 -62.41 35.46
C ASP A 524 45.51 -61.56 34.58
N GLU A 525 44.89 -60.51 35.14
CA GLU A 525 43.90 -59.67 34.45
C GLU A 525 44.09 -58.15 34.70
N ARG A 526 43.33 -57.31 33.96
CA ARG A 526 43.22 -55.86 34.19
C ARG A 526 41.87 -55.27 33.76
N CYS A 527 41.68 -53.99 34.07
CA CYS A 527 40.54 -53.14 33.69
C CYS A 527 40.73 -52.57 32.26
N ASP A 528 39.75 -52.79 31.36
CA ASP A 528 39.54 -52.00 30.13
C ASP A 528 38.37 -51.05 30.32
N ALA A 529 38.63 -49.73 30.29
CA ALA A 529 37.66 -48.68 30.50
C ALA A 529 37.26 -47.91 29.23
N SER A 530 37.31 -48.59 28.07
CA SER A 530 36.52 -48.23 26.87
C SER A 530 35.02 -48.07 27.19
N ASP A 531 34.54 -48.71 28.26
CA ASP A 531 33.37 -48.28 29.05
C ASP A 531 33.89 -47.68 30.38
N ALA A 532 33.66 -46.38 30.60
CA ALA A 532 34.19 -45.66 31.75
C ALA A 532 33.62 -46.11 33.12
N ASN A 533 32.46 -46.78 33.14
CA ASN A 533 31.64 -47.02 34.35
C ASN A 533 31.46 -48.51 34.65
N ASN A 534 31.32 -49.33 33.61
CA ASN A 534 31.49 -50.77 33.68
C ASN A 534 32.69 -51.22 32.81
N PRO A 535 33.93 -50.81 33.19
CA PRO A 535 35.12 -51.45 32.66
C PRO A 535 35.04 -52.97 32.88
N LYS A 536 35.87 -53.77 32.19
CA LYS A 536 35.84 -55.23 32.35
C LYS A 536 37.18 -55.80 32.73
N CYS A 537 37.14 -56.89 33.49
CA CYS A 537 38.30 -57.70 33.78
C CYS A 537 38.63 -58.58 32.59
N VAL A 538 39.70 -58.20 31.90
CA VAL A 538 40.20 -58.82 30.68
C VAL A 538 41.55 -59.46 30.96
N LYS A 539 41.79 -60.63 30.35
CA LYS A 539 42.99 -61.44 30.58
C LYS A 539 44.22 -60.71 30.06
N ASP A 540 45.10 -60.34 30.99
CA ASP A 540 46.25 -59.49 30.73
C ASP A 540 47.31 -60.28 29.96
N GLN A 541 47.23 -60.18 28.64
CA GLN A 541 48.13 -60.80 27.64
C GLN A 541 49.62 -60.54 27.91
N CYS A 542 49.94 -59.59 28.79
CA CYS A 542 51.28 -59.15 29.11
C CYS A 542 51.92 -59.95 30.27
N LYS A 543 51.14 -60.73 31.04
CA LYS A 543 51.58 -61.43 32.27
C LYS A 543 52.28 -62.78 32.06
N THR A 544 53.18 -62.80 31.08
CA THR A 544 54.44 -63.57 31.17
C THR A 544 55.68 -62.66 31.27
N GLY A 545 55.47 -61.35 31.52
CA GLY A 545 56.53 -60.34 31.43
C GLY A 545 56.83 -59.95 29.99
N SER A 546 55.80 -59.98 29.13
CA SER A 546 55.95 -60.02 27.67
C SER A 546 55.63 -58.72 26.92
N CYS A 547 55.24 -57.64 27.62
CA CYS A 547 55.59 -56.29 27.14
C CYS A 547 57.12 -56.18 27.23
N LYS A 548 57.82 -56.42 26.13
CA LYS A 548 59.29 -56.36 26.13
C LYS A 548 59.71 -54.94 26.48
N HIS A 549 60.87 -54.82 27.13
CA HIS A 549 61.43 -53.54 27.52
C HIS A 549 60.58 -52.76 28.54
N GLY A 550 59.70 -53.42 29.30
CA GLY A 550 59.20 -52.93 30.60
C GLY A 550 58.21 -51.77 30.56
N ARG A 551 57.10 -51.95 29.85
CA ARG A 551 55.92 -51.06 29.85
C ARG A 551 54.82 -51.63 30.76
N LEU A 552 53.86 -50.79 31.17
CA LEU A 552 52.70 -51.14 32.01
C LEU A 552 51.46 -51.47 31.14
N CYS A 553 50.28 -51.57 31.76
CA CYS A 553 49.06 -52.12 31.18
C CYS A 553 47.82 -51.31 31.57
N ILE A 554 47.19 -50.60 30.62
CA ILE A 554 45.95 -49.82 30.77
C ILE A 554 45.15 -50.02 29.48
N ASP A 555 43.89 -50.49 29.55
CA ASP A 555 42.99 -50.66 28.39
C ASP A 555 43.58 -51.50 27.21
N ASP A 556 43.76 -52.81 27.43
CA ASP A 556 44.40 -53.90 26.63
C ASP A 556 45.67 -53.69 25.75
N ILE A 557 46.25 -52.49 25.67
CA ILE A 557 47.55 -52.16 25.02
C ILE A 557 48.69 -52.04 26.07
N CYS A 558 49.92 -52.49 25.81
CA CYS A 558 51.06 -52.12 26.68
C CYS A 558 51.22 -50.58 26.65
N VAL A 559 51.21 -49.83 27.77
CA VAL A 559 51.36 -48.35 27.83
C VAL A 559 52.02 -47.94 29.17
N GLU A 560 52.18 -46.65 29.51
CA GLU A 560 52.77 -46.23 30.80
C GLU A 560 51.81 -45.33 31.63
N ASP A 561 51.84 -45.45 32.96
CA ASP A 561 50.74 -45.12 33.89
C ASP A 561 50.58 -43.62 34.24
N PRO A 562 49.40 -43.01 33.96
CA PRO A 562 49.09 -41.62 34.32
C PRO A 562 48.58 -41.35 35.73
N CYS A 563 47.96 -42.32 36.42
CA CYS A 563 47.00 -42.02 37.50
C CYS A 563 47.47 -42.42 38.91
N THR A 564 48.45 -43.30 39.05
CA THR A 564 48.95 -43.79 40.37
C THR A 564 49.68 -42.73 41.23
N MET A 565 49.66 -41.46 40.83
CA MET A 565 50.45 -40.37 41.41
C MET A 565 49.61 -39.14 41.85
N MET A 566 48.27 -39.21 41.88
CA MET A 566 47.39 -38.04 42.16
C MET A 566 46.17 -38.33 43.07
N THR A 567 45.69 -37.28 43.76
CA THR A 567 44.54 -37.30 44.70
C THR A 567 43.74 -35.98 44.62
N CYS A 568 42.40 -36.04 44.72
CA CYS A 568 41.50 -34.89 44.53
C CYS A 568 40.94 -34.28 45.84
N PRO A 569 40.60 -32.96 45.94
CA PRO A 569 40.43 -32.30 47.24
C PRO A 569 39.03 -31.76 47.62
N ASN A 570 38.01 -31.78 46.75
CA ASN A 570 36.67 -31.23 47.06
C ASN A 570 35.55 -32.19 46.59
N PRO A 571 34.58 -32.58 47.46
CA PRO A 571 33.56 -33.59 47.18
C PRO A 571 32.54 -33.25 46.08
N GLN A 572 32.49 -32.02 45.56
CA GLN A 572 31.58 -31.66 44.46
C GLN A 572 32.08 -32.09 43.06
N ASN A 573 33.20 -32.81 42.97
CA ASN A 573 34.02 -32.99 41.76
C ASN A 573 34.47 -34.45 41.56
N ARG A 574 34.88 -34.86 40.35
CA ARG A 574 35.26 -36.27 40.03
C ARG A 574 36.64 -36.42 39.36
N CYS A 575 37.41 -37.47 39.69
CA CYS A 575 38.71 -37.75 39.01
C CYS A 575 38.51 -38.52 37.70
N VAL A 576 39.04 -38.01 36.60
CA VAL A 576 38.70 -38.40 35.22
C VAL A 576 39.98 -38.23 34.38
N ALA A 577 40.53 -39.33 33.85
CA ALA A 577 41.89 -39.53 33.27
C ALA A 577 42.95 -38.52 33.72
N GLY A 578 43.18 -38.50 35.04
CA GLY A 578 44.17 -37.68 35.74
C GLY A 578 43.58 -36.63 36.67
N GLN A 579 42.40 -36.04 36.38
CA GLN A 579 42.03 -34.74 36.97
C GLN A 579 40.60 -34.58 37.50
N CYS A 580 40.44 -33.63 38.43
CA CYS A 580 39.40 -33.57 39.47
C CYS A 580 38.23 -32.59 39.17
N ILE A 581 37.30 -32.93 38.29
CA ILE A 581 36.46 -31.97 37.53
C ILE A 581 35.11 -31.56 38.15
N ASP A 582 34.73 -30.31 37.90
CA ASP A 582 33.40 -29.74 38.12
C ASP A 582 32.30 -30.32 37.18
N ARG A 583 31.02 -30.11 37.51
CA ARG A 583 29.86 -30.51 36.66
C ARG A 583 29.34 -29.34 35.82
N GLN A 584 29.02 -29.60 34.56
CA GLN A 584 28.50 -28.61 33.60
C GLN A 584 27.28 -27.85 34.15
N THR A 585 27.28 -26.53 33.94
CA THR A 585 26.17 -25.64 34.28
C THR A 585 25.15 -25.54 33.15
N CYS A 586 23.90 -25.30 33.51
CA CYS A 586 22.76 -25.19 32.60
C CYS A 586 21.75 -24.16 33.13
N THR A 587 20.89 -23.63 32.26
CA THR A 587 19.71 -22.85 32.64
C THR A 587 18.42 -23.62 32.39
N ILE A 588 18.40 -24.46 31.36
CA ILE A 588 17.22 -25.19 30.90
C ILE A 588 17.63 -26.56 30.32
N ASP A 589 16.72 -27.54 30.21
CA ASP A 589 17.05 -28.93 29.85
C ASP A 589 17.73 -29.11 28.48
N ILE A 590 17.53 -28.17 27.55
CA ILE A 590 18.20 -28.17 26.24
C ILE A 590 19.68 -27.73 26.32
N ASP A 591 20.12 -27.09 27.41
CA ASP A 591 21.54 -26.76 27.65
C ASP A 591 22.38 -27.98 28.06
N CYS A 592 21.74 -29.10 28.44
CA CYS A 592 22.43 -30.32 28.87
C CYS A 592 22.62 -31.32 27.71
N PRO A 593 23.79 -31.99 27.61
CA PRO A 593 24.07 -32.95 26.54
C PRO A 593 23.24 -34.23 26.69
N SER A 594 23.03 -34.93 25.57
CA SER A 594 22.38 -36.25 25.54
C SER A 594 21.01 -36.26 26.26
N GLN A 595 20.70 -37.35 26.97
CA GLN A 595 19.48 -37.55 27.75
C GLN A 595 19.55 -36.93 29.16
N GLU A 596 20.49 -36.04 29.46
CA GLU A 596 20.56 -35.36 30.78
C GLU A 596 19.54 -34.21 30.91
N ILE A 597 19.16 -33.92 32.16
CA ILE A 597 18.28 -32.82 32.56
C ILE A 597 19.05 -31.75 33.31
N CYS A 598 18.49 -30.54 33.34
CA CYS A 598 18.93 -29.44 34.17
C CYS A 598 18.16 -29.40 35.50
N THR A 599 18.89 -29.44 36.60
CA THR A 599 18.37 -29.31 37.97
C THR A 599 19.33 -28.44 38.78
N ASN A 600 18.81 -27.43 39.47
CA ASN A 600 19.58 -26.50 40.31
C ASN A 600 20.83 -25.90 39.60
N GLY A 601 20.69 -25.60 38.30
CA GLY A 601 21.72 -24.95 37.48
C GLY A 601 22.87 -25.85 37.02
N ARG A 602 22.81 -27.17 37.21
CA ARG A 602 23.80 -28.14 36.72
C ARG A 602 23.17 -29.38 36.07
N CYS A 603 23.89 -30.01 35.15
CA CYS A 603 23.44 -31.19 34.44
C CYS A 603 23.60 -32.49 35.26
N TYR A 604 22.55 -33.31 35.23
CA TYR A 604 22.50 -34.63 35.86
C TYR A 604 21.75 -35.64 34.95
N PRO A 605 22.04 -36.95 35.05
CA PRO A 605 21.27 -37.98 34.35
C PRO A 605 19.77 -37.91 34.66
N SER A 606 18.93 -38.07 33.63
CA SER A 606 17.45 -37.89 33.70
C SER A 606 16.70 -38.81 34.67
N GLY A 607 17.29 -39.93 35.08
CA GLY A 607 16.71 -40.86 36.04
C GLY A 607 15.30 -41.33 35.64
N CYS A 608 14.30 -41.06 36.50
CA CYS A 608 12.92 -41.50 36.29
C CYS A 608 12.12 -40.73 35.21
N TYR A 609 12.70 -39.76 34.51
CA TYR A 609 12.03 -39.07 33.38
C TYR A 609 12.23 -39.76 32.02
N THR A 610 12.84 -40.94 31.97
CA THR A 610 12.98 -41.71 30.72
C THR A 610 11.65 -42.36 30.29
N THR A 611 11.51 -42.72 29.00
CA THR A 611 10.22 -43.12 28.39
C THR A 611 9.60 -44.42 28.94
N SER A 612 10.30 -45.14 29.81
CA SER A 612 9.76 -45.99 30.89
C SER A 612 10.92 -46.37 31.82
N PRO A 613 10.72 -46.48 33.15
CA PRO A 613 9.42 -46.60 33.83
C PRO A 613 9.04 -45.41 34.73
N THR A 614 7.73 -45.31 35.00
CA THR A 614 7.20 -44.59 36.17
C THR A 614 7.79 -45.11 37.47
N CYS A 615 7.72 -44.29 38.53
CA CYS A 615 8.26 -44.67 39.84
C CYS A 615 7.66 -45.97 40.41
N PRO A 616 8.47 -46.78 41.12
CA PRO A 616 8.09 -48.16 41.46
C PRO A 616 7.05 -48.25 42.59
N GLY A 617 6.90 -47.22 43.43
CA GLY A 617 5.76 -47.09 44.34
C GLY A 617 4.55 -46.49 43.64
N ALA A 618 3.36 -47.06 43.85
CA ALA A 618 2.12 -46.57 43.23
C ALA A 618 1.74 -45.13 43.62
N ASP A 619 2.24 -44.66 44.77
CA ASP A 619 2.07 -43.30 45.29
C ASP A 619 3.36 -42.45 45.16
N GLN A 620 4.32 -42.87 44.34
CA GLN A 620 5.55 -42.11 44.07
C GLN A 620 5.44 -41.27 42.81
N GLN A 621 6.11 -40.12 42.83
CA GLN A 621 6.23 -39.21 41.68
C GLN A 621 7.70 -38.97 41.34
N CYS A 622 7.97 -38.57 40.10
CA CYS A 622 9.32 -38.26 39.65
C CYS A 622 9.62 -36.76 39.83
N THR A 623 10.47 -36.45 40.81
CA THR A 623 10.92 -35.09 41.13
C THR A 623 12.44 -35.00 40.87
N ASP A 624 12.86 -34.09 39.98
CA ASP A 624 14.28 -33.87 39.64
C ASP A 624 15.08 -35.16 39.37
N GLY A 625 14.48 -36.07 38.61
CA GLY A 625 15.07 -37.34 38.18
C GLY A 625 15.06 -38.45 39.24
N LYS A 626 14.51 -38.21 40.44
CA LYS A 626 14.37 -39.19 41.52
C LYS A 626 12.92 -39.53 41.80
N CYS A 627 12.70 -40.77 42.22
CA CYS A 627 11.40 -41.24 42.68
C CYS A 627 11.25 -41.01 44.17
N GLU A 628 10.29 -40.17 44.53
CA GLU A 628 10.02 -39.75 45.91
C GLU A 628 8.52 -39.92 46.20
N ASP A 629 8.17 -40.28 47.44
CA ASP A 629 6.79 -40.51 47.84
C ASP A 629 5.99 -39.20 47.72
N ASN A 630 4.88 -39.22 46.97
CA ASN A 630 4.01 -38.06 46.83
C ASN A 630 3.31 -37.80 48.18
N GLN A 631 3.80 -36.81 48.92
CA GLN A 631 3.38 -36.50 50.29
C GLN A 631 1.88 -36.17 50.43
N CYS A 632 1.18 -35.93 49.31
CA CYS A 632 -0.25 -35.65 49.25
C CYS A 632 -1.11 -36.90 48.97
N LYS A 633 -0.52 -38.07 48.69
CA LYS A 633 -1.22 -39.34 48.37
C LYS A 633 -0.58 -40.55 49.08
N GLY A 634 -1.17 -41.73 48.90
CA GLY A 634 -0.71 -42.98 49.54
C GLY A 634 -1.22 -43.22 50.97
N SER A 635 -0.53 -44.12 51.68
CA SER A 635 -1.05 -44.80 52.88
C SER A 635 -1.09 -43.96 54.16
N ASN A 636 -0.63 -42.71 54.13
CA ASN A 636 -0.88 -41.72 55.19
C ASN A 636 -0.85 -40.29 54.59
N PRO A 637 -1.88 -39.87 53.83
CA PRO A 637 -1.84 -38.67 53.01
C PRO A 637 -2.06 -37.41 53.85
N LYS A 638 -1.30 -36.35 53.55
CA LYS A 638 -1.32 -35.11 54.33
C LYS A 638 -2.55 -34.25 53.99
N GLN A 639 -3.52 -34.21 54.90
CA GLN A 639 -4.81 -33.55 54.69
C GLN A 639 -4.76 -32.05 55.05
N CYS A 640 -5.01 -31.19 54.06
CA CYS A 640 -4.99 -29.72 54.20
C CYS A 640 -6.35 -29.12 54.61
N ALA A 641 -6.37 -27.83 54.94
CA ALA A 641 -7.60 -27.11 55.27
C ALA A 641 -8.53 -26.91 54.04
N ALA A 642 -9.79 -26.55 54.28
CA ALA A 642 -10.82 -26.48 53.22
C ALA A 642 -10.61 -25.35 52.19
N ASP A 643 -9.74 -24.38 52.46
CA ASP A 643 -9.31 -23.30 51.55
C ASP A 643 -7.85 -23.50 51.04
N GLU A 644 -7.27 -24.67 51.31
CA GLU A 644 -5.88 -25.01 51.00
C GLU A 644 -5.79 -26.26 50.12
N PHE A 645 -4.79 -26.28 49.24
CA PHE A 645 -4.42 -27.45 48.46
C PHE A 645 -3.04 -27.96 48.90
N CYS A 646 -2.85 -29.28 48.81
CA CYS A 646 -1.55 -29.90 49.09
C CYS A 646 -0.67 -29.76 47.83
N ARG A 647 0.49 -29.12 47.95
CA ARG A 647 1.49 -29.02 46.89
C ARG A 647 2.22 -30.35 46.75
N PRO A 648 2.17 -31.04 45.59
CA PRO A 648 2.79 -32.36 45.45
C PRO A 648 4.30 -32.35 45.67
N SER A 649 4.99 -31.29 45.26
CA SER A 649 6.47 -31.19 45.24
C SER A 649 7.14 -31.16 46.62
N ASP A 650 6.47 -30.63 47.65
CA ASP A 650 7.02 -30.53 49.01
C ASP A 650 6.04 -30.98 50.12
N GLY A 651 4.82 -31.34 49.76
CA GLY A 651 3.76 -31.66 50.71
C GLY A 651 3.36 -30.49 51.61
N ALA A 652 3.58 -29.24 51.22
CA ALA A 652 3.04 -28.09 51.96
C ALA A 652 1.55 -27.90 51.66
N CYS A 653 0.78 -27.47 52.66
CA CYS A 653 -0.56 -26.94 52.44
C CYS A 653 -0.44 -25.46 52.09
N ALA A 654 -0.98 -25.06 50.94
CA ALA A 654 -0.92 -23.69 50.41
C ALA A 654 -2.33 -23.19 50.12
N LYS A 655 -2.60 -21.90 50.38
CA LYS A 655 -3.91 -21.30 50.11
C LYS A 655 -4.08 -21.00 48.62
N SER A 656 -5.32 -21.07 48.13
CA SER A 656 -5.64 -20.64 46.76
C SER A 656 -5.29 -19.16 46.56
N CYS A 657 -4.87 -18.80 45.34
CA CYS A 657 -4.64 -17.40 44.94
C CYS A 657 -5.84 -16.80 44.19
N ALA A 658 -6.91 -17.58 43.96
CA ALA A 658 -8.16 -17.06 43.47
C ALA A 658 -8.71 -15.96 44.40
N ASN A 659 -9.13 -14.84 43.81
CA ASN A 659 -9.62 -13.64 44.50
C ASN A 659 -8.58 -12.85 45.31
N ILE A 660 -7.29 -13.22 45.28
CA ILE A 660 -6.22 -12.49 45.97
C ILE A 660 -5.53 -11.52 44.99
N GLN A 661 -6.03 -10.29 44.99
CA GLN A 661 -5.46 -9.16 44.23
C GLN A 661 -4.20 -8.63 44.94
N CYS A 662 -3.08 -8.66 44.24
CA CYS A 662 -1.80 -8.16 44.74
C CYS A 662 -1.47 -6.79 44.17
N ALA A 663 -0.77 -5.96 44.95
CA ALA A 663 -0.46 -4.59 44.53
C ALA A 663 0.45 -4.56 43.30
N THR A 664 0.42 -3.49 42.50
CA THR A 664 1.30 -3.33 41.34
C THR A 664 2.78 -3.52 41.75
N GLY A 665 3.48 -4.45 41.11
CA GLY A 665 4.78 -4.93 41.59
C GLY A 665 4.73 -6.20 42.45
N GLN A 666 3.58 -6.88 42.56
CA GLN A 666 3.42 -8.09 43.37
C GLN A 666 2.61 -9.19 42.67
N THR A 667 3.01 -10.44 42.90
CA THR A 667 2.34 -11.65 42.43
C THR A 667 1.90 -12.49 43.64
N CYS A 668 0.77 -13.19 43.51
CA CYS A 668 0.28 -14.08 44.57
C CYS A 668 1.07 -15.39 44.57
N VAL A 669 1.51 -15.82 45.75
CA VAL A 669 2.16 -17.12 45.96
C VAL A 669 1.71 -17.67 47.32
N ASP A 670 1.10 -18.85 47.31
CA ASP A 670 0.52 -19.55 48.49
C ASP A 670 -0.57 -18.74 49.21
N GLY A 671 -1.37 -18.00 48.45
CA GLY A 671 -2.38 -17.09 48.97
C GLY A 671 -1.83 -15.82 49.64
N GLN A 672 -0.58 -15.44 49.33
CA GLN A 672 0.06 -14.23 49.86
C GLN A 672 0.73 -13.40 48.76
N CYS A 673 0.54 -12.09 48.80
CA CYS A 673 1.12 -11.16 47.85
C CYS A 673 2.59 -10.86 48.18
N LYS A 674 3.50 -11.34 47.31
CA LYS A 674 4.95 -11.15 47.43
C LYS A 674 5.40 -10.24 46.29
N GLN A 675 6.42 -9.40 46.52
CA GLN A 675 6.95 -8.55 45.45
C GLN A 675 7.41 -9.43 44.27
N ASP A 676 6.88 -9.11 43.10
CA ASP A 676 7.27 -9.67 41.82
C ASP A 676 8.39 -8.79 41.27
N PRO A 677 9.66 -9.23 41.36
CA PRO A 677 10.78 -8.41 40.95
C PRO A 677 10.80 -8.10 39.45
N CYS A 678 9.98 -8.77 38.63
CA CYS A 678 9.90 -8.58 37.19
C CYS A 678 8.78 -7.64 36.73
N ALA A 679 7.80 -7.33 37.57
CA ALA A 679 6.64 -6.53 37.20
C ALA A 679 6.95 -5.06 36.82
N SER A 680 8.19 -4.59 37.03
CA SER A 680 8.70 -3.27 36.62
C SER A 680 9.77 -3.32 35.52
N VAL A 681 10.05 -4.51 34.94
CA VAL A 681 11.24 -4.76 34.12
C VAL A 681 10.83 -5.23 32.71
N THR A 682 10.92 -4.32 31.74
CA THR A 682 10.56 -4.57 30.33
C THR A 682 11.76 -5.07 29.54
N CYS A 683 11.62 -6.24 28.90
CA CYS A 683 12.69 -6.90 28.18
C CYS A 683 12.51 -6.81 26.65
N GLY A 684 13.63 -6.68 25.92
CA GLY A 684 13.63 -6.64 24.46
C GLY A 684 13.18 -7.97 23.82
N VAL A 685 12.84 -7.91 22.53
CA VAL A 685 12.36 -9.08 21.77
C VAL A 685 13.35 -10.26 21.89
N GLY A 686 12.84 -11.44 22.25
CA GLY A 686 13.65 -12.63 22.53
C GLY A 686 14.24 -12.69 23.95
N LYS A 687 13.84 -11.80 24.87
CA LYS A 687 14.23 -11.82 26.29
C LYS A 687 13.00 -11.84 27.20
N VAL A 688 13.10 -12.58 28.30
CA VAL A 688 12.12 -12.66 29.39
C VAL A 688 12.76 -12.12 30.68
N CYS A 689 11.98 -11.52 31.57
CA CYS A 689 12.50 -11.13 32.88
C CYS A 689 12.59 -12.35 33.80
N VAL A 690 13.69 -12.48 34.54
CA VAL A 690 13.84 -13.44 35.64
C VAL A 690 14.48 -12.73 36.84
N GLN A 691 13.74 -12.67 37.94
CA GLN A 691 14.13 -12.02 39.20
C GLN A 691 14.53 -10.53 39.09
N GLY A 692 13.99 -9.81 38.10
CA GLY A 692 14.25 -8.38 37.87
C GLY A 692 15.35 -8.09 36.84
N ASP A 693 15.95 -9.12 36.22
CA ASP A 693 16.88 -8.96 35.10
C ASP A 693 16.32 -9.53 33.79
N CYS A 694 16.58 -8.86 32.67
CA CYS A 694 16.24 -9.36 31.35
C CYS A 694 17.25 -10.38 30.81
N LYS A 695 16.82 -11.63 30.68
CA LYS A 695 17.62 -12.78 30.22
C LYS A 695 16.97 -13.38 28.97
N ASP A 696 17.72 -14.09 28.13
CA ASP A 696 17.17 -14.61 26.86
C ASP A 696 16.03 -15.62 27.08
N ASP A 697 14.92 -15.46 26.35
CA ASP A 697 13.74 -16.33 26.44
C ASP A 697 13.99 -17.64 25.70
N LYS A 698 14.62 -18.57 26.41
CA LYS A 698 14.87 -19.94 25.95
C LYS A 698 13.62 -20.83 25.95
N CYS A 699 12.43 -20.31 26.30
CA CYS A 699 11.20 -21.09 26.41
C CYS A 699 10.16 -20.82 25.32
N SER A 700 10.29 -19.75 24.52
CA SER A 700 9.24 -19.35 23.57
C SER A 700 9.51 -19.66 22.09
N VAL A 701 10.70 -20.15 21.68
CA VAL A 701 11.03 -20.37 20.25
C VAL A 701 11.76 -21.70 20.00
N LYS A 702 11.00 -22.71 19.53
CA LYS A 702 11.41 -24.09 19.15
C LYS A 702 11.97 -24.96 20.30
N ASP A 703 11.36 -26.15 20.46
CA ASP A 703 11.69 -27.23 21.41
C ASP A 703 11.89 -26.85 22.89
N PRO A 704 10.80 -26.59 23.63
CA PRO A 704 10.84 -26.46 25.09
C PRO A 704 10.94 -27.83 25.79
N CYS A 705 11.66 -27.86 26.92
CA CYS A 705 11.66 -28.90 27.96
C CYS A 705 11.59 -30.39 27.53
N LYS A 706 12.75 -31.06 27.60
CA LYS A 706 12.86 -32.50 27.37
C LYS A 706 11.97 -33.30 28.34
N HIS A 707 11.68 -34.54 27.95
CA HIS A 707 11.06 -35.57 28.81
C HIS A 707 9.70 -35.21 29.44
N GLY A 708 8.94 -34.28 28.82
CA GLY A 708 7.59 -33.93 29.26
C GLY A 708 7.52 -32.97 30.45
N ARG A 709 8.63 -32.31 30.81
CA ARG A 709 8.65 -31.21 31.78
C ARG A 709 7.99 -29.95 31.18
N THR A 710 7.49 -29.06 32.02
CA THR A 710 6.82 -27.81 31.63
C THR A 710 7.74 -26.61 31.89
N CYS A 711 7.84 -25.64 30.97
CA CYS A 711 8.55 -24.40 31.27
C CYS A 711 7.69 -23.48 32.16
N ASN A 712 8.30 -22.98 33.24
CA ASN A 712 7.78 -21.81 33.96
C ASN A 712 8.37 -20.53 33.34
N LYS A 713 7.50 -19.60 32.89
CA LYS A 713 7.98 -18.38 32.22
C LYS A 713 8.51 -17.28 33.15
N GLN A 714 8.10 -17.26 34.42
CA GLN A 714 8.63 -16.31 35.41
C GLN A 714 10.06 -16.68 35.88
N LEU A 715 10.40 -17.97 35.79
CA LEU A 715 11.70 -18.52 36.21
C LEU A 715 12.62 -18.88 35.03
N ASN A 716 12.10 -18.96 33.81
CA ASN A 716 12.82 -19.36 32.58
C ASN A 716 13.55 -20.72 32.74
N LEU A 717 12.83 -21.66 33.37
CA LEU A 717 13.33 -22.97 33.84
C LEU A 717 12.31 -24.06 33.50
N CYS A 718 12.80 -25.26 33.19
CA CYS A 718 11.97 -26.46 33.09
C CYS A 718 11.75 -27.08 34.47
N GLN A 719 10.51 -27.43 34.77
CA GLN A 719 10.11 -28.13 35.99
C GLN A 719 9.16 -29.28 35.67
N SER A 720 9.02 -30.25 36.57
CA SER A 720 7.87 -31.17 36.54
C SER A 720 6.56 -30.37 36.52
N ASP A 721 5.52 -30.85 35.81
CA ASP A 721 4.22 -30.16 35.75
C ASP A 721 3.74 -29.79 37.16
N PRO A 722 3.68 -28.48 37.51
CA PRO A 722 3.40 -28.04 38.87
C PRO A 722 1.93 -28.25 39.25
N CYS A 723 1.05 -28.54 38.29
CA CYS A 723 -0.35 -28.88 38.51
C CYS A 723 -0.60 -30.40 38.54
N ALA A 724 0.41 -31.24 38.30
CA ALA A 724 0.27 -32.70 38.25
C ALA A 724 -0.21 -33.26 39.61
N GLY A 725 -1.49 -33.63 39.69
CA GLY A 725 -2.11 -34.18 40.90
C GLY A 725 -2.63 -33.13 41.90
N VAL A 726 -2.49 -31.84 41.61
CA VAL A 726 -3.15 -30.76 42.36
C VAL A 726 -4.67 -30.86 42.17
N GLN A 727 -5.44 -30.72 43.25
CA GLN A 727 -6.89 -30.55 43.18
C GLN A 727 -7.26 -29.22 43.85
N CYS A 728 -7.93 -28.34 43.11
CA CYS A 728 -8.31 -27.03 43.62
C CYS A 728 -9.52 -27.11 44.58
N PRO A 729 -9.57 -26.28 45.64
CA PRO A 729 -10.66 -26.35 46.63
C PRO A 729 -12.05 -26.03 46.05
N ASN A 730 -12.08 -25.27 44.96
CA ASN A 730 -13.28 -24.77 44.29
C ASN A 730 -13.33 -25.30 42.85
N SER A 731 -14.48 -25.82 42.40
CA SER A 731 -14.68 -26.34 41.04
C SER A 731 -14.80 -25.25 39.96
N GLN A 732 -14.78 -23.97 40.35
CA GLN A 732 -14.62 -22.84 39.43
C GLN A 732 -13.17 -22.32 39.38
N GLU A 733 -12.22 -23.00 40.01
CA GLU A 733 -10.80 -22.66 39.95
C GLU A 733 -10.02 -23.70 39.14
N VAL A 734 -9.20 -23.21 38.21
CA VAL A 734 -8.26 -23.99 37.40
C VAL A 734 -6.85 -23.83 37.95
N CYS A 735 -6.06 -24.90 37.93
CA CYS A 735 -4.65 -24.80 38.31
C CYS A 735 -3.83 -24.13 37.17
N ARG A 736 -3.00 -23.15 37.52
CA ARG A 736 -1.97 -22.56 36.66
C ARG A 736 -0.68 -22.40 37.46
N GLU A 737 0.44 -22.82 36.89
CA GLU A 737 1.78 -22.79 37.52
C GLU A 737 1.84 -23.37 38.96
N GLY A 738 0.96 -24.32 39.29
CA GLY A 738 0.87 -24.94 40.62
C GLY A 738 -0.01 -24.19 41.63
N GLN A 739 -0.82 -23.23 41.19
CA GLN A 739 -1.75 -22.47 42.03
C GLN A 739 -3.17 -22.47 41.44
N CYS A 740 -4.19 -22.38 42.30
CA CYS A 740 -5.60 -22.32 41.88
C CYS A 740 -6.06 -20.88 41.61
N VAL A 741 -6.67 -20.63 40.45
CA VAL A 741 -7.11 -19.32 39.93
C VAL A 741 -8.38 -19.43 39.06
N ALA A 742 -9.09 -18.33 38.82
CA ALA A 742 -10.39 -18.33 38.10
C ALA A 742 -10.28 -18.48 36.54
N PRO A 743 -11.39 -18.77 35.81
CA PRO A 743 -11.39 -19.12 34.38
C PRO A 743 -11.85 -18.00 33.41
N PRO A 744 -11.62 -18.15 32.08
CA PRO A 744 -12.31 -17.41 31.01
C PRO A 744 -13.67 -18.09 30.67
N ASN A 745 -14.46 -17.82 29.61
CA ASN A 745 -14.29 -17.08 28.33
C ASN A 745 -15.69 -16.68 27.80
N CYS A 746 -15.84 -15.63 26.97
CA CYS A 746 -17.09 -15.37 26.22
C CYS A 746 -16.84 -14.63 24.88
N THR A 747 -17.86 -14.47 24.02
CA THR A 747 -17.74 -13.88 22.66
C THR A 747 -18.59 -12.62 22.46
N PHE A 748 -19.87 -12.65 22.84
CA PHE A 748 -20.77 -11.50 22.88
C PHE A 748 -21.21 -11.18 24.32
N ASP A 749 -21.70 -9.97 24.59
CA ASP A 749 -22.11 -9.56 25.94
C ASP A 749 -23.17 -10.48 26.55
N LYS A 750 -24.06 -11.03 25.72
CA LYS A 750 -25.06 -12.05 26.09
C LYS A 750 -24.47 -13.38 26.58
N ASP A 751 -23.23 -13.72 26.19
CA ASP A 751 -22.59 -15.01 26.51
C ASP A 751 -21.94 -14.99 27.92
N CYS A 752 -21.85 -13.81 28.54
CA CYS A 752 -21.22 -13.59 29.83
C CYS A 752 -22.31 -13.42 30.92
N PRO A 753 -22.22 -14.13 32.07
CA PRO A 753 -23.34 -14.24 33.03
C PRO A 753 -23.60 -12.97 33.86
N GLY A 754 -24.87 -12.70 34.16
CA GLY A 754 -25.29 -11.56 34.97
C GLY A 754 -25.01 -10.21 34.31
N THR A 755 -24.55 -9.23 35.10
CA THR A 755 -24.08 -7.91 34.63
C THR A 755 -22.68 -7.94 33.99
N SER A 756 -22.15 -9.12 33.65
CA SER A 756 -20.92 -9.16 32.85
C SER A 756 -21.17 -8.94 31.36
N ILE A 757 -20.19 -8.34 30.69
CA ILE A 757 -20.13 -8.14 29.24
C ILE A 757 -18.89 -8.83 28.67
N CYS A 758 -18.80 -8.91 27.34
CA CYS A 758 -17.62 -9.50 26.69
C CYS A 758 -16.56 -8.43 26.46
N VAL A 759 -15.44 -8.54 27.16
CA VAL A 759 -14.28 -7.67 26.94
C VAL A 759 -13.12 -8.54 26.47
N SER A 760 -12.74 -8.39 25.19
CA SER A 760 -11.62 -9.11 24.56
C SER A 760 -11.61 -10.61 24.90
N GLY A 761 -12.74 -11.29 24.68
CA GLY A 761 -12.89 -12.73 24.92
C GLY A 761 -13.22 -13.14 26.36
N ASN A 762 -13.44 -12.22 27.31
CA ASN A 762 -13.58 -12.55 28.73
C ASN A 762 -14.85 -11.99 29.38
N CYS A 763 -15.42 -12.78 30.31
CA CYS A 763 -16.58 -12.42 31.13
C CYS A 763 -16.19 -11.38 32.21
N LYS A 764 -16.28 -10.09 31.90
CA LYS A 764 -16.02 -9.02 32.89
C LYS A 764 -17.31 -8.48 33.47
N VAL A 765 -17.51 -8.62 34.79
CA VAL A 765 -18.62 -7.98 35.54
C VAL A 765 -18.46 -6.46 35.45
N THR A 766 -19.48 -5.74 34.95
CA THR A 766 -19.37 -4.28 34.78
C THR A 766 -19.66 -3.51 36.08
N SER A 767 -19.05 -2.33 36.15
CA SER A 767 -19.23 -1.30 37.18
C SER A 767 -20.13 -0.15 36.73
N CYS A 768 -20.31 0.01 35.41
CA CYS A 768 -21.15 1.03 34.77
C CYS A 768 -21.82 0.48 33.51
N SER A 769 -22.81 1.22 33.00
CA SER A 769 -23.57 0.91 31.77
C SER A 769 -23.79 2.13 30.86
N SER A 770 -23.31 3.31 31.26
CA SER A 770 -23.41 4.60 30.57
C SER A 770 -22.45 5.61 31.22
N ASP A 771 -22.08 6.69 30.52
CA ASP A 771 -21.29 7.78 31.11
C ASP A 771 -21.99 8.43 32.31
N SER A 772 -23.33 8.44 32.31
CA SER A 772 -24.15 8.92 33.45
C SER A 772 -24.01 8.10 34.74
N ASP A 773 -23.49 6.86 34.66
CA ASP A 773 -23.18 6.07 35.86
C ASP A 773 -21.82 6.49 36.49
N CYS A 774 -21.01 7.26 35.76
CA CYS A 774 -19.62 7.58 36.09
C CYS A 774 -19.46 9.00 36.64
N ASN A 775 -19.52 9.13 37.97
CA ASN A 775 -19.37 10.41 38.66
C ASN A 775 -18.02 11.10 38.37
N GLY A 776 -18.07 12.42 38.15
CA GLY A 776 -16.88 13.28 38.09
C GLY A 776 -16.23 13.42 36.71
N GLY A 777 -17.01 13.44 35.62
CA GLY A 777 -16.50 13.64 34.25
C GLY A 777 -15.83 12.41 33.63
N LYS A 778 -15.98 11.25 34.27
CA LYS A 778 -15.45 9.96 33.81
C LYS A 778 -16.36 9.33 32.75
N LEU A 779 -15.80 8.48 31.88
CA LEU A 779 -16.48 7.76 30.81
C LEU A 779 -16.62 6.27 31.14
N CYS A 780 -17.71 5.64 30.72
CA CYS A 780 -17.94 4.21 30.87
C CYS A 780 -17.38 3.41 29.69
N VAL A 781 -16.08 3.09 29.74
CA VAL A 781 -15.37 2.39 28.66
C VAL A 781 -15.18 0.92 29.02
N GLU A 782 -15.81 0.04 28.23
CA GLU A 782 -15.86 -1.42 28.47
C GLU A 782 -16.41 -1.82 29.86
N GLY A 783 -17.38 -1.06 30.37
CA GLY A 783 -18.02 -1.33 31.66
C GLY A 783 -17.21 -0.91 32.89
N GLU A 784 -16.13 -0.14 32.69
CA GLU A 784 -15.31 0.46 33.73
C GLU A 784 -15.34 1.99 33.61
N CYS A 785 -15.62 2.71 34.70
CA CYS A 785 -15.56 4.18 34.73
C CYS A 785 -14.09 4.66 34.70
N LYS A 786 -13.62 5.09 33.54
CA LYS A 786 -12.26 5.61 33.31
C LYS A 786 -12.31 7.14 33.19
N ASP A 787 -11.28 7.83 33.67
CA ASP A 787 -11.17 9.28 33.47
C ASP A 787 -11.26 9.63 31.99
N ASN A 788 -12.04 10.66 31.64
CA ASN A 788 -12.09 11.15 30.27
C ASN A 788 -10.69 11.66 29.92
N PRO A 789 -9.94 11.00 29.00
CA PRO A 789 -8.57 11.37 28.75
C PRO A 789 -8.46 12.72 28.03
N CYS A 790 -9.58 13.23 27.51
CA CYS A 790 -9.71 14.53 26.87
C CYS A 790 -10.26 15.64 27.78
N ASP A 791 -10.55 15.37 29.06
CA ASP A 791 -10.89 16.45 30.00
C ASP A 791 -9.67 17.34 30.25
N GLY A 792 -9.89 18.66 30.28
CA GLY A 792 -8.83 19.67 30.35
C GLY A 792 -7.89 19.78 29.13
N VAL A 793 -7.99 18.91 28.12
CA VAL A 793 -7.06 18.92 26.96
C VAL A 793 -7.46 20.02 25.95
N GLN A 794 -6.67 21.08 25.91
CA GLN A 794 -6.79 22.15 24.91
C GLN A 794 -6.02 21.78 23.64
N CYS A 795 -6.74 21.51 22.56
CA CYS A 795 -6.17 21.18 21.24
C CYS A 795 -6.03 22.40 20.33
N ALA A 796 -5.03 22.37 19.44
CA ALA A 796 -4.76 23.43 18.49
C ALA A 796 -5.82 23.51 17.37
N SER A 797 -5.95 24.67 16.72
CA SER A 797 -6.93 24.87 15.64
C SER A 797 -6.79 23.81 14.55
N GLY A 798 -7.92 23.20 14.15
CA GLY A 798 -7.94 22.09 13.19
C GLY A 798 -7.72 20.69 13.78
N THR A 799 -7.32 20.58 15.05
CA THR A 799 -7.20 19.30 15.77
C THR A 799 -8.32 19.12 16.80
N PHE A 800 -8.65 17.87 17.14
CA PHE A 800 -9.62 17.52 18.17
C PHE A 800 -9.00 16.52 19.16
N CYS A 801 -9.53 16.44 20.38
CA CYS A 801 -9.01 15.46 21.33
C CYS A 801 -9.66 14.07 21.13
N LYS A 802 -8.81 13.06 20.99
CA LYS A 802 -9.16 11.63 20.94
C LYS A 802 -8.18 10.86 21.83
N ALA A 803 -8.69 10.08 22.78
CA ALA A 803 -7.88 9.30 23.73
C ALA A 803 -6.75 10.10 24.44
N GLY A 804 -7.00 11.38 24.73
CA GLY A 804 -6.05 12.28 25.41
C GLY A 804 -4.90 12.81 24.53
N LYS A 805 -5.01 12.65 23.22
CA LYS A 805 -4.11 13.27 22.24
C LYS A 805 -4.91 14.17 21.31
N CYS A 806 -4.31 15.26 20.88
CA CYS A 806 -4.84 16.04 19.77
C CYS A 806 -4.49 15.32 18.46
N VAL A 807 -5.52 14.96 17.70
CA VAL A 807 -5.44 14.36 16.36
C VAL A 807 -6.09 15.30 15.36
N ASP A 808 -5.65 15.27 14.10
CA ASP A 808 -6.19 16.16 13.09
C ASP A 808 -7.68 15.85 12.78
N SER A 809 -8.47 16.90 12.64
CA SER A 809 -9.90 16.79 12.31
C SER A 809 -10.10 16.53 10.83
N CYS A 810 -11.09 15.70 10.49
CA CYS A 810 -11.55 15.53 9.11
C CYS A 810 -12.44 16.70 8.63
N ALA A 811 -12.70 17.70 9.50
CA ALA A 811 -13.34 18.93 9.08
C ALA A 811 -12.46 19.69 8.06
N GLY A 812 -13.02 19.95 6.87
CA GLY A 812 -12.29 20.60 5.76
C GLY A 812 -11.19 19.74 5.12
N VAL A 813 -11.27 18.41 5.25
CA VAL A 813 -10.40 17.47 4.52
C VAL A 813 -11.18 16.86 3.37
N PHE A 814 -10.65 17.01 2.15
CA PHE A 814 -11.25 16.52 0.92
C PHE A 814 -10.45 15.33 0.41
N CYS A 815 -11.12 14.20 0.25
CA CYS A 815 -10.53 12.94 -0.21
C CYS A 815 -11.04 12.61 -1.61
N LYS A 816 -10.24 11.87 -2.37
CA LYS A 816 -10.62 11.49 -3.73
C LYS A 816 -11.84 10.58 -3.71
N GLN A 817 -12.48 10.42 -4.87
CA GLN A 817 -13.38 9.30 -5.08
C GLN A 817 -12.64 7.99 -4.70
N ASP A 818 -13.33 7.15 -3.92
CA ASP A 818 -12.81 5.91 -3.33
C ASP A 818 -11.75 6.08 -2.21
N GLU A 819 -11.64 7.27 -1.59
CA GLU A 819 -10.86 7.53 -0.36
C GLU A 819 -11.75 8.04 0.80
N LEU A 820 -11.44 7.65 2.05
CA LEU A 820 -12.11 8.11 3.27
C LEU A 820 -11.12 8.85 4.19
N CYS A 821 -11.55 9.95 4.80
CA CYS A 821 -10.73 10.67 5.77
C CYS A 821 -10.64 9.90 7.10
N ARG A 822 -9.40 9.72 7.60
CA ARG A 822 -9.10 9.21 8.93
C ARG A 822 -8.00 10.04 9.59
N GLU A 823 -8.35 10.66 10.72
CA GLU A 823 -7.47 11.47 11.57
C GLU A 823 -6.71 12.55 10.77
N GLY A 824 -7.47 13.28 9.95
CA GLY A 824 -7.00 14.39 9.12
C GLY A 824 -6.36 14.00 7.77
N ALA A 825 -6.14 12.71 7.53
CA ALA A 825 -5.52 12.20 6.30
C ALA A 825 -6.50 11.38 5.44
N CYS A 826 -6.39 11.49 4.13
CA CYS A 826 -7.12 10.64 3.20
C CYS A 826 -6.37 9.33 2.95
N GLY A 827 -7.09 8.22 2.92
CA GLY A 827 -6.59 6.92 2.46
C GLY A 827 -7.72 6.15 1.79
N ALA A 828 -7.37 5.20 0.93
CA ALA A 828 -8.35 4.41 0.18
C ALA A 828 -9.44 3.84 1.11
N ASP A 829 -10.71 4.07 0.79
CA ASP A 829 -11.81 3.37 1.44
C ASP A 829 -11.76 1.91 0.98
N PRO A 830 -11.46 0.95 1.87
CA PRO A 830 -11.36 -0.45 1.46
C PRO A 830 -12.69 -1.00 0.90
N CYS A 831 -13.82 -0.37 1.23
CA CYS A 831 -15.17 -0.76 0.84
C CYS A 831 -15.72 -0.08 -0.42
N ALA A 832 -14.99 0.86 -1.01
CA ALA A 832 -15.37 1.48 -2.27
C ALA A 832 -15.63 0.44 -3.36
N GLY A 833 -16.70 0.64 -4.14
CA GLY A 833 -17.13 -0.27 -5.21
C GLY A 833 -17.69 -1.64 -4.78
N LYS A 834 -17.71 -2.01 -3.49
CA LYS A 834 -18.10 -3.36 -3.06
C LYS A 834 -19.58 -3.49 -2.69
N GLN A 835 -20.34 -4.23 -3.49
CA GLN A 835 -21.71 -4.64 -3.17
C GLN A 835 -21.71 -5.97 -2.40
N CYS A 836 -22.31 -5.98 -1.21
CA CYS A 836 -22.47 -7.17 -0.36
C CYS A 836 -23.88 -7.77 -0.45
N GLN A 837 -24.07 -9.02 -0.04
CA GLN A 837 -25.39 -9.66 -0.13
C GLN A 837 -26.30 -9.31 1.06
N ALA A 838 -27.59 -9.62 0.96
CA ALA A 838 -28.59 -9.27 1.97
C ALA A 838 -28.29 -9.95 3.32
N GLY A 839 -27.94 -9.14 4.33
CA GLY A 839 -27.49 -9.60 5.65
C GLY A 839 -25.99 -9.39 5.91
N GLU A 840 -25.24 -8.91 4.91
CA GLU A 840 -23.82 -8.59 5.01
C GLU A 840 -23.57 -7.08 4.97
N VAL A 841 -22.51 -6.64 5.64
CA VAL A 841 -21.98 -5.27 5.55
C VAL A 841 -20.50 -5.31 5.17
N CYS A 842 -20.03 -4.33 4.40
CA CYS A 842 -18.60 -4.19 4.14
C CYS A 842 -17.92 -3.51 5.32
N VAL A 843 -16.89 -4.15 5.89
CA VAL A 843 -15.98 -3.51 6.85
C VAL A 843 -14.54 -3.85 6.49
N SER A 844 -13.72 -2.81 6.31
CA SER A 844 -12.33 -2.92 5.84
C SER A 844 -12.19 -3.77 4.57
N GLY A 845 -13.10 -3.58 3.62
CA GLY A 845 -13.00 -4.10 2.25
C GLY A 845 -13.35 -5.57 2.10
N THR A 846 -13.98 -6.16 3.11
CA THR A 846 -14.54 -7.51 3.06
C THR A 846 -16.03 -7.43 3.42
N CYS A 847 -16.89 -8.00 2.59
CA CYS A 847 -18.28 -8.25 2.96
C CYS A 847 -18.32 -9.28 4.09
N LYS A 848 -18.99 -8.96 5.18
CA LYS A 848 -19.14 -9.82 6.35
C LYS A 848 -20.61 -9.93 6.71
N SER A 849 -21.12 -11.15 6.72
CA SER A 849 -22.39 -11.51 7.36
C SER A 849 -22.38 -11.05 8.81
N THR A 850 -23.26 -10.13 9.18
CA THR A 850 -23.32 -9.63 10.56
C THR A 850 -24.34 -10.43 11.36
N THR A 851 -23.85 -11.31 12.23
CA THR A 851 -24.68 -12.04 13.19
C THR A 851 -25.01 -11.21 14.42
N CYS A 852 -24.21 -10.17 14.68
CA CYS A 852 -24.48 -9.15 15.67
C CYS A 852 -25.75 -8.35 15.32
N GLN A 853 -26.59 -8.13 16.32
CA GLN A 853 -27.79 -7.29 16.31
C GLN A 853 -27.75 -6.38 17.56
N GLN A 854 -28.44 -5.24 17.54
CA GLN A 854 -28.33 -4.24 18.61
C GLN A 854 -28.87 -4.71 19.99
N ASP A 855 -29.65 -5.79 20.03
CA ASP A 855 -30.11 -6.49 21.25
C ASP A 855 -29.07 -7.49 21.81
N SER A 856 -28.01 -7.79 21.06
CA SER A 856 -26.92 -8.69 21.49
C SER A 856 -25.92 -8.02 22.43
N CYS A 857 -26.01 -6.69 22.58
CA CYS A 857 -25.09 -5.84 23.33
C CYS A 857 -25.77 -5.23 24.57
N LYS A 858 -25.06 -5.15 25.69
CA LYS A 858 -25.62 -4.65 26.97
C LYS A 858 -25.15 -3.22 27.25
N GLY A 859 -26.01 -2.40 27.87
CA GLY A 859 -25.65 -1.11 28.46
C GLY A 859 -25.09 -0.08 27.46
N GLY A 860 -25.93 0.44 26.57
CA GLY A 860 -25.59 1.54 25.65
C GLY A 860 -24.59 1.21 24.54
N ARG A 861 -23.97 0.02 24.56
CA ARG A 861 -22.97 -0.44 23.58
C ARG A 861 -23.55 -0.59 22.18
N THR A 862 -22.74 -0.32 21.17
CA THR A 862 -23.11 -0.40 19.75
C THR A 862 -22.61 -1.71 19.14
N CYS A 863 -23.38 -2.28 18.23
CA CYS A 863 -22.98 -3.42 17.43
C CYS A 863 -21.99 -3.01 16.32
N ASP A 864 -20.80 -3.64 16.28
CA ASP A 864 -19.76 -3.42 15.25
C ASP A 864 -19.28 -4.79 14.76
N VAL A 865 -19.93 -5.32 13.73
CA VAL A 865 -19.65 -6.59 13.01
C VAL A 865 -19.08 -7.72 13.89
N ASP A 866 -19.99 -8.54 14.41
CA ASP A 866 -19.74 -9.74 15.23
C ASP A 866 -19.06 -9.49 16.60
N LYS A 867 -19.13 -8.25 17.11
CA LYS A 867 -18.78 -7.89 18.50
C LYS A 867 -19.60 -6.68 19.00
N CYS A 868 -19.62 -6.49 20.31
CA CYS A 868 -20.24 -5.34 20.98
C CYS A 868 -19.16 -4.37 21.45
N VAL A 869 -19.23 -3.10 21.04
CA VAL A 869 -18.24 -2.05 21.35
C VAL A 869 -18.85 -0.89 22.13
N SER A 870 -17.99 -0.09 22.78
CA SER A 870 -18.39 1.25 23.25
C SER A 870 -18.72 2.15 22.06
N ASP A 871 -19.53 3.20 22.27
CA ASP A 871 -19.82 4.20 21.22
C ASP A 871 -18.48 4.79 20.69
N PRO A 872 -18.21 4.74 19.37
CA PRO A 872 -16.95 5.22 18.81
C PRO A 872 -16.73 6.73 19.02
N CYS A 873 -17.77 7.53 19.28
CA CYS A 873 -17.68 8.94 19.62
C CYS A 873 -17.54 9.24 21.13
N GLN A 874 -17.55 8.21 21.99
CA GLN A 874 -17.41 8.34 23.44
C GLN A 874 -16.04 8.92 23.81
N GLY A 875 -16.02 10.06 24.51
CA GLY A 875 -14.77 10.73 24.93
C GLY A 875 -14.05 11.56 23.86
N ILE A 876 -14.72 11.89 22.76
CA ILE A 876 -14.19 12.79 21.72
C ILE A 876 -14.68 14.22 21.94
N SER A 877 -13.75 15.17 22.07
CA SER A 877 -14.05 16.59 22.24
C SER A 877 -13.79 17.36 20.94
N CYS A 878 -14.87 17.58 20.16
CA CYS A 878 -14.78 18.32 18.90
C CYS A 878 -14.71 19.86 19.11
N PRO A 879 -13.97 20.58 18.27
CA PRO A 879 -13.99 22.05 18.22
C PRO A 879 -15.38 22.63 17.95
N THR A 880 -15.60 23.86 18.41
CA THR A 880 -16.87 24.60 18.21
C THR A 880 -17.29 24.64 16.74
N GLY A 881 -18.48 24.13 16.44
CA GLY A 881 -19.03 24.05 15.09
C GLY A 881 -18.74 22.73 14.34
N GLN A 882 -18.06 21.77 14.97
CA GLN A 882 -17.84 20.41 14.43
C GLN A 882 -18.63 19.37 15.23
N THR A 883 -18.93 18.23 14.60
CA THR A 883 -19.66 17.10 15.21
C THR A 883 -18.87 15.81 15.10
N CYS A 884 -18.93 14.95 16.12
CA CYS A 884 -18.35 13.60 16.02
C CYS A 884 -19.26 12.67 15.21
N GLN A 885 -18.68 11.96 14.24
CA GLN A 885 -19.27 10.84 13.52
C GLN A 885 -18.20 9.75 13.35
N GLU A 886 -18.57 8.48 13.53
CA GLU A 886 -17.67 7.32 13.42
C GLU A 886 -16.32 7.44 14.18
N GLY A 887 -16.33 8.13 15.33
CA GLY A 887 -15.14 8.35 16.14
C GLY A 887 -14.16 9.41 15.59
N GLN A 888 -14.67 10.38 14.83
CA GLN A 888 -13.92 11.48 14.25
C GLN A 888 -14.74 12.78 14.19
N CYS A 889 -14.10 13.94 14.34
CA CYS A 889 -14.77 15.23 14.16
C CYS A 889 -14.86 15.61 12.67
N THR A 890 -16.04 16.09 12.27
CA THR A 890 -16.41 16.45 10.90
C THR A 890 -17.11 17.82 10.86
N GLY A 891 -17.06 18.50 9.71
CA GLY A 891 -17.63 19.83 9.49
C GLY A 891 -16.79 20.72 8.55
N THR A 892 -17.04 22.02 8.53
CA THR A 892 -16.21 23.00 7.82
C THR A 892 -15.12 23.58 8.74
N ARG A 893 -13.85 23.54 8.30
CA ARG A 893 -12.73 24.17 9.02
C ARG A 893 -12.64 25.66 8.67
N ALA A 894 -12.50 26.51 9.69
CA ALA A 894 -12.30 27.94 9.53
C ALA A 894 -10.81 28.28 9.30
N CYS A 895 -10.55 29.40 8.64
CA CYS A 895 -9.22 29.88 8.25
C CYS A 895 -9.20 31.40 8.05
N LYS A 896 -8.00 31.95 7.81
CA LYS A 896 -7.79 33.33 7.35
C LYS A 896 -6.89 33.37 6.11
N VAL A 897 -5.86 32.53 6.08
CA VAL A 897 -4.91 32.38 4.97
C VAL A 897 -4.83 30.92 4.50
N ASP A 898 -4.36 30.66 3.27
CA ASP A 898 -4.35 29.31 2.70
C ASP A 898 -3.49 28.32 3.53
N THR A 899 -2.45 28.81 4.21
CA THR A 899 -1.63 28.00 5.13
C THR A 899 -2.37 27.47 6.36
N ASP A 900 -3.52 28.06 6.74
CA ASP A 900 -4.38 27.51 7.80
C ASP A 900 -5.11 26.22 7.36
N CYS A 901 -5.17 25.97 6.06
CA CYS A 901 -5.89 24.86 5.46
C CYS A 901 -4.96 23.67 5.13
N PRO A 902 -5.40 22.42 5.41
CA PRO A 902 -4.57 21.24 5.28
C PRO A 902 -4.32 20.84 3.81
N GLY A 903 -3.21 20.17 3.56
CA GLY A 903 -2.87 19.61 2.26
C GLY A 903 -2.86 20.66 1.13
N GLN A 904 -3.77 20.49 0.18
CA GLN A 904 -3.92 21.31 -1.03
C GLN A 904 -5.12 22.28 -0.96
N ALA A 905 -5.81 22.38 0.17
CA ALA A 905 -6.93 23.31 0.34
C ALA A 905 -6.48 24.79 0.37
N VAL A 906 -7.43 25.70 0.15
CA VAL A 906 -7.27 27.17 0.18
C VAL A 906 -8.30 27.78 1.12
N CYS A 907 -8.02 29.01 1.57
CA CYS A 907 -8.95 29.78 2.40
C CYS A 907 -9.77 30.75 1.54
N VAL A 908 -11.09 30.55 1.53
CA VAL A 908 -12.06 31.41 0.82
C VAL A 908 -13.24 31.66 1.75
N ASP A 909 -13.63 32.94 1.90
CA ASP A 909 -14.73 33.38 2.77
C ASP A 909 -14.64 32.79 4.21
N GLU A 910 -13.44 32.89 4.81
CA GLU A 910 -13.03 32.36 6.12
C GLU A 910 -13.15 30.82 6.28
N LYS A 911 -13.30 30.06 5.19
CA LYS A 911 -13.47 28.60 5.21
C LYS A 911 -12.43 27.89 4.33
N CYS A 912 -11.94 26.76 4.82
CA CYS A 912 -11.13 25.87 4.00
C CYS A 912 -12.00 25.14 2.98
N ILE A 913 -11.72 25.38 1.71
CA ILE A 913 -12.30 24.67 0.57
C ILE A 913 -11.20 24.02 -0.26
N GLU A 914 -11.56 23.04 -1.08
CA GLU A 914 -10.65 22.45 -2.05
C GLU A 914 -10.16 23.52 -3.06
N ALA A 915 -8.89 23.45 -3.48
CA ALA A 915 -8.31 24.45 -4.38
C ALA A 915 -8.94 24.47 -5.78
N GLY A 916 -9.48 23.33 -6.24
CA GLY A 916 -10.08 23.19 -7.58
C GLY A 916 -9.23 23.86 -8.66
N CYS A 917 -9.75 24.94 -9.23
CA CYS A 917 -9.12 25.65 -10.34
C CYS A 917 -7.79 26.38 -10.02
N TYR A 918 -7.44 26.60 -8.75
CA TYR A 918 -6.14 27.18 -8.42
C TYR A 918 -5.02 26.14 -8.62
N GLN A 919 -5.37 24.87 -8.50
CA GLN A 919 -4.47 23.73 -8.71
C GLN A 919 -4.51 23.21 -10.15
N GLU A 920 -5.71 23.04 -10.71
CA GLU A 920 -5.91 22.60 -12.09
C GLU A 920 -6.33 23.79 -12.95
N ALA A 921 -5.42 24.29 -13.78
CA ALA A 921 -5.65 25.48 -14.58
C ALA A 921 -6.90 25.34 -15.46
N CYS A 922 -7.77 26.34 -15.43
CA CYS A 922 -8.99 26.35 -16.23
C CYS A 922 -8.69 26.26 -17.74
N ALA A 923 -9.57 25.59 -18.48
CA ALA A 923 -9.55 25.57 -19.93
C ALA A 923 -9.63 26.99 -20.54
N ASP A 924 -9.10 27.14 -21.75
CA ASP A 924 -8.95 28.43 -22.43
C ASP A 924 -10.23 29.29 -22.40
N GLY A 925 -10.09 30.55 -21.98
CA GLY A 925 -11.19 31.52 -21.85
C GLY A 925 -11.90 31.54 -20.49
N LYS A 926 -11.62 30.60 -19.58
CA LYS A 926 -12.13 30.61 -18.20
C LYS A 926 -11.09 31.16 -17.21
N LEU A 927 -11.57 31.76 -16.13
CA LEU A 927 -10.77 32.23 -14.98
C LEU A 927 -11.10 31.42 -13.74
N CYS A 928 -10.13 31.36 -12.83
CA CYS A 928 -10.31 30.74 -11.53
C CYS A 928 -10.71 31.80 -10.50
N LEU A 929 -11.96 31.76 -10.02
CA LEU A 929 -12.45 32.60 -8.93
C LEU A 929 -13.08 31.72 -7.84
N LYS A 930 -12.75 31.99 -6.58
CA LYS A 930 -13.22 31.24 -5.38
C LYS A 930 -13.11 29.71 -5.49
N GLY A 931 -12.04 29.21 -6.12
CA GLY A 931 -11.79 27.77 -6.32
C GLY A 931 -12.56 27.13 -7.49
N THR A 932 -13.39 27.90 -8.21
CA THR A 932 -14.20 27.41 -9.34
C THR A 932 -13.82 28.06 -10.68
N CYS A 933 -13.82 27.27 -11.77
CA CYS A 933 -13.61 27.79 -13.13
C CYS A 933 -14.88 28.46 -13.66
N VAL A 934 -14.88 29.78 -13.68
CA VAL A 934 -15.93 30.62 -14.26
C VAL A 934 -15.51 31.16 -15.63
N ASP A 935 -16.46 31.51 -16.49
CA ASP A 935 -16.14 32.20 -17.75
C ASP A 935 -15.55 33.58 -17.46
N ASN A 936 -14.46 33.95 -18.16
CA ASN A 936 -13.78 35.22 -17.94
C ASN A 936 -14.75 36.39 -18.24
N PRO A 937 -15.13 37.22 -17.23
CA PRO A 937 -16.09 38.31 -17.41
C PRO A 937 -15.66 39.37 -18.45
N CYS A 938 -14.37 39.41 -18.77
CA CYS A 938 -13.77 40.33 -19.73
C CYS A 938 -13.54 39.75 -21.13
N ALA A 939 -13.66 38.44 -21.35
CA ALA A 939 -13.27 37.81 -22.62
C ALA A 939 -14.00 38.34 -23.86
N ASN A 940 -15.26 38.80 -23.69
CA ASN A 940 -16.09 39.39 -24.75
C ASN A 940 -16.45 40.86 -24.47
N LYS A 941 -15.73 41.55 -23.56
CA LYS A 941 -16.10 42.89 -23.09
C LYS A 941 -15.09 43.95 -23.51
N GLN A 942 -15.44 44.74 -24.52
CA GLN A 942 -14.69 45.94 -24.91
C GLN A 942 -15.01 47.10 -23.96
N CYS A 943 -13.98 47.67 -23.33
CA CYS A 943 -14.06 48.93 -22.60
C CYS A 943 -13.74 50.12 -23.51
N ALA A 944 -13.90 51.35 -23.03
CA ALA A 944 -13.59 52.54 -23.84
C ALA A 944 -12.08 52.73 -24.07
N GLU A 945 -11.73 53.63 -24.99
CA GLU A 945 -10.33 54.02 -25.23
C GLU A 945 -9.72 54.62 -23.95
N GLY A 946 -8.65 53.99 -23.44
CA GLY A 946 -8.05 54.32 -22.15
C GLY A 946 -8.60 53.57 -20.93
N GLU A 947 -9.49 52.59 -21.13
CA GLU A 947 -10.04 51.71 -20.08
C GLU A 947 -9.63 50.24 -20.27
N THR A 948 -9.41 49.54 -19.16
CA THR A 948 -9.14 48.09 -19.14
C THR A 948 -10.23 47.37 -18.35
N CYS A 949 -10.60 46.16 -18.76
CA CYS A 949 -11.57 45.35 -18.05
C CYS A 949 -10.91 44.60 -16.88
N ARG A 950 -11.46 44.74 -15.67
CA ARG A 950 -11.00 44.09 -14.43
C ARG A 950 -11.55 42.66 -14.34
N PRO A 951 -10.72 41.60 -14.36
CA PRO A 951 -11.20 40.23 -14.51
C PRO A 951 -11.99 39.66 -13.32
N VAL A 952 -11.77 40.17 -12.09
CA VAL A 952 -12.43 39.67 -10.87
C VAL A 952 -13.93 40.01 -10.77
N ASP A 953 -14.41 41.02 -11.51
CA ASP A 953 -15.83 41.42 -11.52
C ASP A 953 -16.35 41.91 -12.89
N GLY A 954 -15.50 41.95 -13.92
CA GLY A 954 -15.86 42.40 -15.26
C GLY A 954 -16.11 43.90 -15.38
N THR A 955 -15.68 44.74 -14.43
CA THR A 955 -15.86 46.20 -14.53
C THR A 955 -14.83 46.84 -15.47
N CYS A 956 -15.21 47.91 -16.18
CA CYS A 956 -14.27 48.70 -16.97
C CYS A 956 -13.66 49.80 -16.07
N VAL A 957 -12.34 49.87 -16.01
CA VAL A 957 -11.59 50.77 -15.14
C VAL A 957 -10.62 51.60 -15.98
N LYS A 958 -10.58 52.92 -15.74
CA LYS A 958 -9.67 53.83 -16.44
C LYS A 958 -8.22 53.61 -16.03
N ASN A 959 -7.33 53.65 -17.02
CA ASN A 959 -5.89 53.52 -16.83
C ASN A 959 -5.32 54.83 -16.27
N CYS A 960 -4.33 54.75 -15.38
CA CYS A 960 -3.68 55.93 -14.81
C CYS A 960 -2.36 56.25 -15.52
N GLU A 961 -2.18 57.48 -15.99
CA GLU A 961 -0.90 57.98 -16.55
C GLU A 961 0.14 58.31 -15.45
N GLY A 962 0.50 57.31 -14.64
CA GLY A 962 1.64 57.33 -13.72
C GLY A 962 1.53 58.33 -12.56
N CYS A 963 1.08 57.84 -11.41
CA CYS A 963 0.89 58.66 -10.21
C CYS A 963 2.20 59.14 -9.57
N ALA A 964 2.16 60.30 -8.92
CA ALA A 964 3.31 60.89 -8.25
C ALA A 964 3.70 60.10 -6.99
N THR A 965 4.94 60.26 -6.52
CA THR A 965 5.43 59.60 -5.30
C THR A 965 4.55 59.91 -4.09
N GLY A 966 3.90 58.89 -3.54
CA GLY A 966 2.91 59.02 -2.46
C GLY A 966 1.45 59.09 -2.93
N GLN A 967 1.16 58.75 -4.18
CA GLN A 967 -0.19 58.63 -4.72
C GLN A 967 -0.41 57.26 -5.39
N ARG A 968 -1.61 56.69 -5.25
CA ARG A 968 -2.05 55.45 -5.92
C ARG A 968 -3.17 55.69 -6.94
N CYS A 969 -3.28 54.79 -7.92
CA CYS A 969 -4.32 54.84 -8.94
C CYS A 969 -5.66 54.34 -8.37
N VAL A 970 -6.70 55.18 -8.37
CA VAL A 970 -8.04 54.79 -7.93
C VAL A 970 -9.06 55.22 -8.98
N ALA A 971 -9.57 54.25 -9.74
CA ALA A 971 -10.55 54.42 -10.82
C ALA A 971 -10.15 55.42 -11.93
N GLY A 972 -8.86 55.46 -12.28
CA GLY A 972 -8.31 56.36 -13.31
C GLY A 972 -7.83 57.73 -12.79
N GLU A 973 -7.98 58.01 -11.50
CA GLU A 973 -7.47 59.22 -10.86
C GLU A 973 -6.33 58.86 -9.90
N CYS A 974 -5.24 59.63 -9.92
CA CYS A 974 -4.20 59.53 -8.91
C CYS A 974 -4.64 60.25 -7.63
N LYS A 975 -4.66 59.52 -6.52
CA LYS A 975 -5.10 60.02 -5.20
C LYS A 975 -4.02 59.75 -4.18
N ASP A 976 -3.87 60.64 -3.21
CA ASP A 976 -2.90 60.49 -2.13
C ASP A 976 -3.06 59.11 -1.47
N ASP A 977 -1.98 58.34 -1.46
CA ASP A 977 -1.96 57.05 -0.80
C ASP A 977 -1.95 57.31 0.71
N PRO A 978 -3.00 56.92 1.46
CA PRO A 978 -3.07 57.16 2.90
C PRO A 978 -1.92 56.46 3.65
N CYS A 979 -1.24 55.49 3.04
CA CYS A 979 -0.09 54.80 3.61
C CYS A 979 1.27 55.44 3.31
N ALA A 980 1.36 56.41 2.39
CA ALA A 980 2.62 57.02 1.94
C ALA A 980 3.45 57.71 3.05
N SER A 981 2.84 57.99 4.21
CA SER A 981 3.48 58.62 5.37
C SER A 981 3.42 57.77 6.65
N VAL A 982 2.93 56.54 6.57
CA VAL A 982 2.63 55.69 7.74
C VAL A 982 3.75 54.67 7.95
N GLN A 983 4.51 54.82 9.04
CA GLN A 983 5.51 53.85 9.45
C GLN A 983 4.92 52.83 10.43
N CYS A 984 4.84 51.57 9.99
CA CYS A 984 4.37 50.45 10.81
C CYS A 984 5.51 49.68 11.48
N ASN A 985 5.20 48.94 12.54
CA ASN A 985 6.18 48.13 13.25
C ASN A 985 6.58 46.88 12.43
N PRO A 986 7.74 46.24 12.68
CA PRO A 986 8.09 44.98 12.02
C PRO A 986 7.02 43.91 12.25
N GLY A 987 6.52 43.30 11.17
CA GLY A 987 5.36 42.39 11.21
C GLY A 987 3.99 43.09 11.08
N GLN A 988 3.97 44.39 10.77
CA GLN A 988 2.77 45.15 10.44
C GLN A 988 2.98 45.89 9.12
N THR A 989 1.90 46.03 8.35
CA THR A 989 1.85 46.84 7.12
C THR A 989 0.73 47.85 7.20
N CYS A 990 0.78 48.87 6.35
CA CYS A 990 -0.28 49.88 6.31
C CYS A 990 -1.38 49.46 5.32
N LYS A 991 -2.62 49.55 5.77
CA LYS A 991 -3.82 49.50 4.92
C LYS A 991 -4.71 50.69 5.22
N ASP A 992 -5.08 51.43 4.17
CA ASP A 992 -5.94 52.62 4.21
C ASP A 992 -5.57 53.67 5.29
N GLY A 993 -4.27 53.81 5.58
CA GLY A 993 -3.72 54.76 6.56
C GLY A 993 -3.58 54.23 7.99
N THR A 994 -3.94 52.97 8.23
CA THR A 994 -3.79 52.28 9.52
C THR A 994 -2.80 51.14 9.45
N CYS A 995 -1.92 51.02 10.46
CA CYS A 995 -1.05 49.87 10.61
C CYS A 995 -1.84 48.67 11.14
N GLU A 996 -1.79 47.57 10.40
CA GLU A 996 -2.40 46.30 10.75
C GLU A 996 -1.36 45.19 10.84
N ASP A 997 -1.58 44.20 11.69
CA ASP A 997 -0.73 43.00 11.76
C ASP A 997 -0.76 42.27 10.41
N ASP A 998 0.43 42.10 9.82
CA ASP A 998 0.62 41.54 8.49
C ASP A 998 0.95 40.05 8.59
N LEU A 999 -0.06 39.22 8.34
CA LEU A 999 0.05 37.76 8.35
C LEU A 999 0.76 37.21 7.09
N CYS A 1000 1.03 38.07 6.10
CA CYS A 1000 1.78 37.77 4.88
C CYS A 1000 3.28 38.07 5.00
N ALA A 1001 3.70 38.89 5.98
CA ALA A 1001 5.08 39.37 6.14
C ALA A 1001 6.06 38.30 6.69
N GLY A 1002 6.43 37.31 5.88
CA GLY A 1002 7.45 36.32 6.22
C GLY A 1002 8.05 35.57 5.02
N ASN A 1003 9.16 34.84 5.24
CA ASN A 1003 9.87 34.05 4.23
C ASN A 1003 9.13 32.76 3.77
N THR A 1004 7.82 32.69 4.02
CA THR A 1004 6.93 31.59 3.60
C THR A 1004 5.60 32.21 3.16
N PRO A 1005 5.17 32.06 1.90
CA PRO A 1005 3.95 32.68 1.42
C PRO A 1005 2.73 32.06 2.14
N ALA A 1006 1.93 32.91 2.80
CA ALA A 1006 0.71 32.49 3.49
C ALA A 1006 -0.40 32.05 2.50
N CYS A 1007 -0.29 32.45 1.24
CA CYS A 1007 -1.18 32.07 0.14
C CYS A 1007 -0.51 31.07 -0.80
N ARG A 1008 -1.30 30.15 -1.34
CA ARG A 1008 -0.87 29.11 -2.29
C ARG A 1008 -1.26 29.50 -3.72
N TYR A 1009 -0.79 28.74 -4.70
CA TYR A 1009 -1.28 28.79 -6.10
C TYR A 1009 -1.27 30.18 -6.79
N GLN A 1010 -0.37 31.08 -6.38
CA GLN A 1010 -0.33 32.47 -6.87
C GLN A 1010 -1.64 33.25 -6.60
N ARG A 1011 -2.30 32.96 -5.47
CA ARG A 1011 -3.29 33.84 -4.85
C ARG A 1011 -2.57 35.01 -4.17
N ASP A 1012 -3.16 36.19 -4.22
CA ASP A 1012 -2.57 37.43 -3.70
C ASP A 1012 -2.80 37.56 -2.18
N CYS A 1013 -1.89 38.25 -1.49
CA CYS A 1013 -1.77 38.22 -0.03
C CYS A 1013 -2.12 39.59 0.58
N ASP A 1014 -3.43 39.84 0.73
CA ASP A 1014 -3.97 41.08 1.29
C ASP A 1014 -4.00 41.02 2.83
N VAL A 1015 -2.86 41.34 3.45
CA VAL A 1015 -2.58 41.68 4.87
C VAL A 1015 -2.98 40.64 5.92
N LYS A 1016 -4.22 40.15 5.88
CA LYS A 1016 -4.81 39.13 6.77
C LYS A 1016 -5.48 37.99 6.00
N THR A 1017 -5.60 38.08 4.67
CA THR A 1017 -6.42 37.18 3.85
C THR A 1017 -5.77 36.83 2.51
N CYS A 1018 -6.04 35.62 2.02
CA CYS A 1018 -5.69 35.22 0.67
C CYS A 1018 -6.83 35.49 -0.31
N GLN A 1019 -6.52 36.24 -1.38
CA GLN A 1019 -7.49 36.71 -2.38
C GLN A 1019 -7.04 36.32 -3.79
N ASP A 1020 -7.91 36.48 -4.77
CA ASP A 1020 -7.64 36.05 -6.14
C ASP A 1020 -6.89 37.15 -6.88
N ASP A 1021 -5.77 36.82 -7.50
CA ASP A 1021 -4.85 37.78 -8.15
C ASP A 1021 -5.64 38.75 -9.07
N PRO A 1022 -5.73 40.04 -8.70
CA PRO A 1022 -6.58 41.00 -9.39
C PRO A 1022 -6.04 41.38 -10.77
N CYS A 1023 -4.78 41.06 -11.05
CA CYS A 1023 -4.12 41.26 -12.34
C CYS A 1023 -4.15 40.02 -13.24
N LYS A 1024 -4.66 38.87 -12.76
CA LYS A 1024 -4.68 37.61 -13.51
C LYS A 1024 -5.60 37.70 -14.73
N GLY A 1025 -5.00 37.74 -15.92
CA GLY A 1025 -5.71 37.94 -17.19
C GLY A 1025 -5.95 39.41 -17.58
N VAL A 1026 -5.43 40.38 -16.82
CA VAL A 1026 -5.36 41.78 -17.26
C VAL A 1026 -4.35 41.91 -18.38
N THR A 1027 -4.78 42.44 -19.53
CA THR A 1027 -3.88 42.81 -20.64
C THR A 1027 -3.78 44.32 -20.72
N CYS A 1028 -2.68 44.89 -20.20
CA CYS A 1028 -2.44 46.32 -20.25
C CYS A 1028 -1.95 46.79 -21.62
N PRO A 1029 -2.18 48.06 -22.00
CA PRO A 1029 -1.52 48.70 -23.12
C PRO A 1029 0.02 48.68 -22.97
N THR A 1030 0.73 48.81 -24.10
CA THR A 1030 2.19 48.99 -24.09
C THR A 1030 2.58 50.16 -23.18
N ASP A 1031 3.67 50.00 -22.44
CA ASP A 1031 4.16 50.92 -21.40
C ASP A 1031 3.31 51.05 -20.12
N PHE A 1032 2.23 50.27 -19.96
CA PHE A 1032 1.45 50.20 -18.71
C PHE A 1032 1.63 48.85 -17.99
N THR A 1033 1.75 48.87 -16.66
CA THR A 1033 1.79 47.67 -15.80
C THR A 1033 0.52 47.54 -14.98
N CYS A 1034 0.09 46.33 -14.65
CA CYS A 1034 -1.08 46.14 -13.80
C CYS A 1034 -0.73 46.29 -12.30
N GLN A 1035 -1.56 47.04 -11.57
CA GLN A 1035 -1.53 47.21 -10.12
C GLN A 1035 -2.98 47.22 -9.60
N GLU A 1036 -3.28 46.45 -8.54
CA GLU A 1036 -4.65 46.33 -7.95
C GLU A 1036 -5.77 46.01 -8.98
N GLY A 1037 -5.42 45.39 -10.12
CA GLY A 1037 -6.36 45.07 -11.22
C GLY A 1037 -6.66 46.22 -12.18
N ALA A 1038 -5.88 47.30 -12.15
CA ALA A 1038 -5.93 48.42 -13.10
C ALA A 1038 -4.56 48.69 -13.74
N CYS A 1039 -4.53 49.27 -14.94
CA CYS A 1039 -3.27 49.54 -15.65
C CYS A 1039 -2.71 50.93 -15.35
N VAL A 1040 -1.45 50.98 -14.94
CA VAL A 1040 -0.73 52.20 -14.51
C VAL A 1040 0.53 52.38 -15.38
N GLY A 1041 0.67 53.56 -15.99
CA GLY A 1041 1.82 53.93 -16.81
C GLY A 1041 2.99 54.49 -15.98
N PRO A 1042 4.14 54.80 -16.61
CA PRO A 1042 5.29 55.42 -15.94
C PRO A 1042 4.94 56.82 -15.41
N PRO A 1043 5.52 57.24 -14.26
CA PRO A 1043 5.23 58.55 -13.66
C PRO A 1043 5.64 59.71 -14.56
N LYS A 1044 4.77 60.73 -14.65
CA LYS A 1044 5.03 61.95 -15.42
C LYS A 1044 6.21 62.72 -14.82
N SER A 1045 7.33 62.79 -15.54
CA SER A 1045 8.46 63.64 -15.15
C SER A 1045 8.09 65.12 -15.33
N GLU A 1046 8.13 65.90 -14.25
CA GLU A 1046 8.08 67.36 -14.34
C GLU A 1046 9.25 67.88 -15.19
N LYS A 1047 8.97 68.80 -16.12
CA LYS A 1047 9.97 69.49 -16.95
C LYS A 1047 9.85 70.99 -16.78
N GLU A 1048 10.78 71.57 -16.02
CA GLU A 1048 11.28 72.93 -16.23
C GLU A 1048 12.75 72.89 -16.68
N PRO A 1049 13.28 73.95 -17.35
CA PRO A 1049 14.28 73.71 -18.40
C PRO A 1049 15.66 74.40 -18.21
N THR A 1050 16.62 73.90 -19.00
CA THR A 1050 17.91 74.47 -19.44
C THR A 1050 19.19 74.26 -18.59
N ASN A 1051 20.26 73.90 -19.32
CA ASN A 1051 21.71 73.97 -19.02
C ASN A 1051 22.29 73.26 -17.78
N THR A 1052 22.83 72.04 -17.97
CA THR A 1052 24.30 71.78 -18.02
C THR A 1052 24.66 70.39 -18.59
N GLU A 1053 25.82 70.30 -19.24
CA GLU A 1053 26.75 69.15 -19.44
C GLU A 1053 26.27 67.79 -20.04
N GLU A 1054 26.55 67.62 -21.36
CA GLU A 1054 27.34 66.54 -22.00
C GLU A 1054 27.39 65.11 -21.36
N THR A 1055 27.11 63.99 -22.06
CA THR A 1055 27.84 63.43 -23.23
C THR A 1055 27.14 62.20 -23.88
N THR A 1056 27.47 61.88 -25.16
CA THR A 1056 27.41 60.55 -25.88
C THR A 1056 26.07 59.76 -25.96
N GLN A 1057 25.50 59.47 -27.15
CA GLN A 1057 25.72 58.29 -28.06
C GLN A 1057 25.23 56.93 -27.51
N ASP A 1058 24.59 56.00 -28.27
CA ASP A 1058 24.16 55.96 -29.69
C ASP A 1058 23.11 54.82 -29.92
N ALA A 1059 22.31 54.87 -31.01
CA ALA A 1059 21.41 53.83 -31.60
C ALA A 1059 20.36 53.10 -30.71
N GLY A 1060 19.23 52.58 -31.24
CA GLY A 1060 18.76 52.48 -32.63
C GLY A 1060 17.24 52.17 -32.75
N GLU A 1061 16.77 51.91 -33.97
CA GLU A 1061 15.36 51.98 -34.39
C GLU A 1061 14.53 50.69 -34.19
N PRO A 1062 13.17 50.78 -34.08
CA PRO A 1062 12.25 49.68 -34.34
C PRO A 1062 11.85 49.61 -35.83
N MET A 1063 11.55 48.42 -36.37
CA MET A 1063 10.82 48.29 -37.65
C MET A 1063 9.98 47.00 -37.73
N THR A 1064 8.98 47.04 -38.61
CA THR A 1064 7.94 46.01 -38.79
C THR A 1064 8.15 45.11 -40.02
N GLU A 1065 7.85 43.83 -39.82
CA GLU A 1065 7.28 42.88 -40.80
C GLU A 1065 8.12 42.39 -42.01
N ILE A 1066 7.60 41.30 -42.61
CA ILE A 1066 7.90 40.64 -43.90
C ILE A 1066 9.04 39.61 -43.87
N THR A 1067 8.63 38.34 -44.02
CA THR A 1067 9.49 37.22 -44.41
C THR A 1067 9.53 37.04 -45.93
N LYS A 1068 10.73 36.94 -46.52
CA LYS A 1068 10.95 36.13 -47.74
C LYS A 1068 12.41 35.75 -48.02
N GLU A 1069 12.66 34.45 -47.89
CA GLU A 1069 13.50 33.59 -48.75
C GLU A 1069 14.98 33.94 -49.09
N VAL A 1070 15.83 32.96 -48.73
CA VAL A 1070 16.81 32.26 -49.61
C VAL A 1070 18.32 32.59 -49.52
N ASN A 1071 19.10 31.49 -49.51
CA ASN A 1071 20.56 31.30 -49.73
C ASN A 1071 21.58 31.52 -48.60
N ASN A 1072 21.94 30.37 -47.98
CA ASN A 1072 23.30 29.81 -47.80
C ASN A 1072 24.42 30.33 -48.75
N PRO A 1073 25.73 30.10 -48.49
CA PRO A 1073 26.38 29.51 -47.29
C PRO A 1073 27.65 30.27 -46.79
N THR A 1074 28.17 29.91 -45.60
CA THR A 1074 29.61 29.54 -45.41
C THR A 1074 29.95 29.05 -43.99
N GLU A 1075 30.82 28.04 -43.92
CA GLU A 1075 31.57 27.61 -42.73
C GLU A 1075 32.88 28.45 -42.63
N PRO A 1076 33.60 28.53 -41.47
CA PRO A 1076 34.23 27.35 -40.86
C PRO A 1076 34.30 27.29 -39.31
N LYS A 1077 34.69 26.10 -38.82
CA LYS A 1077 35.10 25.79 -37.43
C LYS A 1077 36.57 26.19 -37.16
N VAL A 1078 37.02 26.07 -35.90
CA VAL A 1078 38.19 25.24 -35.44
C VAL A 1078 38.43 25.49 -33.92
N GLU A 1079 38.12 24.51 -33.05
CA GLU A 1079 39.03 23.65 -32.23
C GLU A 1079 39.89 24.36 -31.16
N THR A 1080 40.02 23.85 -29.92
CA THR A 1080 40.92 22.75 -29.45
C THR A 1080 40.79 22.65 -27.90
N VAL A 1081 41.26 21.70 -27.06
CA VAL A 1081 41.78 20.29 -27.06
C VAL A 1081 41.75 19.85 -25.55
N VAL A 1082 41.13 18.73 -25.09
CA VAL A 1082 41.66 17.34 -24.81
C VAL A 1082 43.08 17.24 -24.17
N PRO A 1083 43.62 16.09 -23.64
CA PRO A 1083 43.18 14.68 -23.69
C PRO A 1083 43.29 13.84 -22.38
N LEU A 1084 42.85 12.56 -22.46
CA LEU A 1084 43.52 11.30 -22.03
C LEU A 1084 42.53 10.13 -22.32
N ALA A 1085 42.66 9.31 -23.37
CA ALA A 1085 43.61 8.19 -23.60
C ALA A 1085 43.32 6.94 -22.74
N SER A 1086 43.40 5.68 -23.18
CA SER A 1086 43.68 5.02 -24.49
C SER A 1086 43.38 3.49 -24.32
N GLY A 1087 43.31 2.60 -25.32
CA GLY A 1087 43.55 2.62 -26.77
C GLY A 1087 43.24 1.22 -27.38
N GLY A 1088 43.66 0.91 -28.62
CA GLY A 1088 43.36 -0.39 -29.26
C GLY A 1088 44.23 -0.76 -30.47
N CYS A 1089 43.86 -1.84 -31.18
CA CYS A 1089 44.44 -2.37 -32.44
C CYS A 1089 43.36 -3.18 -33.20
N GLY A 1090 43.40 -3.41 -34.52
CA GLY A 1090 44.27 -2.86 -35.56
C GLY A 1090 44.54 -3.84 -36.73
N CYS A 1091 44.10 -3.51 -37.95
CA CYS A 1091 44.45 -4.16 -39.25
C CYS A 1091 43.90 -5.59 -39.51
N THR A 1092 43.64 -6.09 -40.75
CA THR A 1092 43.62 -5.54 -42.13
C THR A 1092 42.97 -6.53 -43.12
N VAL A 1093 42.44 -6.02 -44.27
CA VAL A 1093 42.17 -6.70 -45.58
C VAL A 1093 41.26 -7.95 -45.62
N SER A 1094 40.65 -8.35 -46.75
CA SER A 1094 40.10 -7.65 -47.94
C SER A 1094 39.22 -8.64 -48.73
N ALA A 1095 38.25 -8.11 -49.49
CA ALA A 1095 37.42 -8.71 -50.55
C ALA A 1095 37.63 -10.20 -50.96
N ASP A 1096 36.52 -10.90 -51.19
CA ASP A 1096 36.17 -11.20 -52.60
C ASP A 1096 34.66 -11.42 -52.82
N SER A 1097 34.20 -11.30 -54.07
CA SER A 1097 32.77 -11.43 -54.42
C SER A 1097 32.47 -12.63 -55.33
N SER A 1098 31.78 -13.63 -54.80
CA SER A 1098 31.12 -14.71 -55.57
C SER A 1098 29.96 -15.32 -54.76
N GLY A 1099 28.91 -15.89 -55.35
CA GLY A 1099 28.52 -15.83 -56.77
C GLY A 1099 27.43 -16.84 -57.16
N THR A 1100 26.45 -16.37 -57.94
CA THR A 1100 25.51 -17.16 -58.80
C THR A 1100 24.41 -18.04 -58.15
N ASN A 1101 23.32 -18.17 -58.93
CA ASN A 1101 22.34 -19.27 -59.03
C ASN A 1101 21.42 -19.57 -57.81
N THR A 1102 20.12 -19.32 -57.86
CA THR A 1102 19.01 -19.95 -58.65
C THR A 1102 18.70 -21.40 -58.27
N LEU A 1103 17.53 -21.73 -57.68
CA LEU A 1103 16.12 -21.74 -58.17
C LEU A 1103 15.71 -23.09 -58.81
N TRP A 1104 14.45 -23.51 -58.57
CA TRP A 1104 13.76 -24.73 -59.04
C TRP A 1104 14.14 -26.06 -58.34
N ALA A 1105 13.21 -27.00 -58.05
CA ALA A 1105 11.73 -26.98 -58.14
C ALA A 1105 11.09 -28.21 -57.43
N LEU A 1106 9.77 -28.36 -57.66
CA LEU A 1106 8.90 -29.52 -57.41
C LEU A 1106 8.31 -29.59 -55.97
N PHE A 1107 7.01 -29.86 -55.75
CA PHE A 1107 5.91 -30.15 -56.70
C PHE A 1107 4.52 -29.88 -56.09
N PHE A 1108 3.59 -29.28 -56.87
CA PHE A 1108 2.13 -29.51 -56.87
C PHE A 1108 1.30 -29.24 -55.58
N VAL A 1109 0.00 -28.91 -55.58
CA VAL A 1109 -0.99 -28.34 -56.53
C VAL A 1109 -2.25 -28.00 -55.69
N LEU A 1110 -3.21 -27.12 -56.02
CA LEU A 1110 -3.54 -26.32 -57.21
C LEU A 1110 -3.18 -24.83 -56.92
N VAL A 1111 -3.95 -23.73 -57.06
CA VAL A 1111 -5.26 -23.39 -57.66
C VAL A 1111 -5.21 -21.98 -58.29
N VAL A 1112 -6.25 -21.58 -59.03
CA VAL A 1112 -6.39 -20.31 -59.77
C VAL A 1112 -7.12 -19.26 -58.90
N GLY A 1113 -6.85 -17.95 -58.96
CA GLY A 1113 -5.77 -17.22 -59.66
C GLY A 1113 -6.23 -15.92 -60.36
N LEU A 1114 -5.37 -14.88 -60.32
CA LEU A 1114 -5.45 -13.58 -61.04
C LEU A 1114 -6.63 -12.67 -60.65
N THR A 1115 -6.51 -11.42 -60.15
CA THR A 1115 -5.56 -10.28 -60.33
C THR A 1115 -5.46 -9.64 -61.72
N ASN A 1116 -6.02 -8.42 -61.82
CA ASN A 1116 -5.49 -7.26 -62.56
C ASN A 1116 -6.02 -6.00 -61.83
N LEU A 1117 -5.18 -5.11 -61.29
CA LEU A 1117 -4.41 -4.06 -61.97
C LEU A 1117 -5.28 -2.96 -62.64
N TYR A 1118 -5.48 -1.85 -61.92
CA TYR A 1118 -5.04 -0.46 -62.20
C TYR A 1118 -5.72 0.47 -61.16
N ARG A 1119 -5.06 1.21 -60.24
CA ARG A 1119 -3.96 2.19 -60.31
C ARG A 1119 -4.43 3.64 -60.59
N ARG A 1120 -4.50 4.43 -59.49
CA ARG A 1120 -4.49 5.92 -59.36
C ARG A 1120 -5.77 6.74 -59.64
N ARG A 1121 -6.07 7.59 -58.63
CA ARG A 1121 -6.93 8.80 -58.62
C ARG A 1121 -8.44 8.53 -58.78
N ARG A 1122 -9.31 9.30 -58.13
CA ARG A 1122 -9.05 10.39 -57.16
C ARG A 1122 -8.87 9.87 -55.74
#